data_AF-A0A7W4FIW9-F1
#
_entry.id   AF-A0A7W4FIW9-F1
#
_cell.length_a   1.000
_cell.length_b   1.000
_cell.length_c   1.000
_cell.angle_alpha   90.00
_cell.angle_beta   90.00
_cell.angle_gamma   90.00
#
_symmetry.space_group_name_H-M   'P 1'
#
loop_
_entity.id
_entity.type
_entity.pdbx_description
1 polymer ?
#
loop_
_entity_poly.entity_id
_entity_poly.type
_entity_poly.pdbx_seq_one_letter_code
_entity_poly.pdbx_strand_id
1 'polypeptide(L)'
;MSTQSLQKILIANRGEIACRVMRTAKQMGLTTVAVYSDADKNSQHVKLADEAYHIGAAPSKDSYLVADKIIQVALDAGADCIHPGYGFLSENSEFAKACEANNIAFIGPPASSIEAMGSKTRAKEIMAAANVPLVPGYYGDKQDPAFLQAEAEKIGYPVLIKAAFGGGGKGMRVVEHAKDFISALQGAQREAIAGFGNDLVLLERYVNKPRHVEVQVFADNHGNCVYLGDRDCSLQRRHQKVIEEAPAPGLSDELRKEMGEAAVRCALAINYRGAGTVEFLLCGDEFFFMEMNTRLQVEHPVTEMVTGVDLVNWQINVAAGNPLPMQQSDIQLQGHSFEARIYAEDPSNDFIPCSGTINGLYIPVQSEYVRIDTGIMQGDEISPFYDPMIAKLIVHDDSREQALARLSTALEQFHLAGFSCNVSFLHTLANHATFKQGAPDTHFIEEQGDALLKVNQQHAVSSRIIAAFSYLTGLNRQGTQNAWDSLAGFKLNAEATIKVPFVDNAITATAHQAGYTVRIDEVDYTTSGSIDNNLCSVFINGNKHIGHVVTADNSITVMYKALQTTFDIFDKHYISDHESDALPLAAPLNGTVVKHLIDVGSTITKGDAVVIIEAMKMEYTLTAPHDGVLQSYCFAEGALVSHGALLAIVSDESAADE
;
A
#
# COMPACT_ATOMS: atom_id res chain seq x y z
N MET A 1 -30.46 2.25 26.71
CA MET A 1 -30.08 0.91 26.24
C MET A 1 -29.17 0.31 27.28
N SER A 2 -29.37 -0.95 27.68
CA SER A 2 -28.50 -1.59 28.69
C SER A 2 -27.08 -1.70 28.16
N THR A 3 -26.08 -1.40 28.97
CA THR A 3 -24.67 -1.70 28.68
C THR A 3 -24.54 -3.19 28.36
N GLN A 4 -24.14 -3.51 27.14
CA GLN A 4 -23.94 -4.89 26.72
C GLN A 4 -22.49 -5.24 27.06
N SER A 5 -22.29 -6.24 27.93
CA SER A 5 -20.96 -6.70 28.29
C SER A 5 -20.38 -7.47 27.11
N LEU A 6 -19.58 -6.82 26.27
CA LEU A 6 -18.86 -7.49 25.17
C LEU A 6 -17.70 -8.30 25.77
N GLN A 7 -17.65 -9.60 25.51
CA GLN A 7 -16.62 -10.52 26.01
C GLN A 7 -15.90 -11.25 24.89
N LYS A 8 -16.57 -11.51 23.77
CA LYS A 8 -16.00 -12.17 22.60
C LYS A 8 -16.21 -11.34 21.33
N ILE A 9 -15.13 -11.12 20.59
CA ILE A 9 -15.08 -10.29 19.39
C ILE A 9 -14.60 -11.13 18.20
N LEU A 10 -15.39 -11.11 17.12
CA LEU A 10 -14.95 -11.63 15.83
C LEU A 10 -14.37 -10.50 14.99
N ILE A 11 -13.20 -10.74 14.41
CA ILE A 11 -12.55 -9.79 13.52
C ILE A 11 -12.78 -10.24 12.09
N ALA A 12 -13.67 -9.54 11.37
CA ALA A 12 -14.06 -9.85 9.99
C ALA A 12 -13.07 -9.25 8.98
N ASN A 13 -11.78 -9.47 9.19
CA ASN A 13 -10.68 -8.96 8.37
C ASN A 13 -9.45 -9.86 8.47
N ARG A 14 -8.36 -9.48 7.80
CA ARG A 14 -7.07 -10.19 7.74
C ARG A 14 -5.88 -9.25 7.90
N GLY A 15 -4.67 -9.81 7.87
CA GLY A 15 -3.44 -9.05 7.78
C GLY A 15 -3.20 -8.14 8.98
N GLU A 16 -2.54 -6.99 8.76
CA GLU A 16 -2.09 -6.12 9.85
C GLU A 16 -3.26 -5.61 10.71
N ILE A 17 -4.38 -5.24 10.09
CA ILE A 17 -5.52 -4.67 10.81
C ILE A 17 -6.18 -5.69 11.73
N ALA A 18 -6.23 -6.95 11.31
CA ALA A 18 -6.75 -8.00 12.19
C ALA A 18 -5.85 -8.17 13.41
N CYS A 19 -4.53 -8.16 13.21
CA CYS A 19 -3.56 -8.17 14.31
C CYS A 19 -3.67 -6.93 15.21
N ARG A 20 -3.87 -5.74 14.63
CA ARG A 20 -4.04 -4.46 15.34
C ARG A 20 -5.26 -4.48 16.24
N VAL A 21 -6.40 -4.97 15.74
CA VAL A 21 -7.65 -5.06 16.51
C VAL A 21 -7.53 -6.10 17.62
N MET A 22 -6.99 -7.28 17.30
CA MET A 22 -6.80 -8.34 18.29
C MET A 22 -5.87 -7.93 19.43
N ARG A 23 -4.80 -7.19 19.15
CA ARG A 23 -3.89 -6.66 20.19
C ARG A 23 -4.66 -5.83 21.23
N THR A 24 -5.48 -4.87 20.79
CA THR A 24 -6.30 -4.06 21.70
C THR A 24 -7.36 -4.89 22.40
N ALA A 25 -8.09 -5.75 21.67
CA ALA A 25 -9.12 -6.61 22.26
C ALA A 25 -8.56 -7.50 23.39
N LYS A 26 -7.39 -8.12 23.18
CA LYS A 26 -6.72 -8.92 24.22
C LYS A 26 -6.25 -8.07 25.40
N GLN A 27 -5.72 -6.87 25.18
CA GLN A 27 -5.37 -5.94 26.26
C GLN A 27 -6.59 -5.54 27.10
N MET A 28 -7.76 -5.45 26.46
CA MET A 28 -9.05 -5.21 27.12
C MET A 28 -9.65 -6.46 27.79
N GLY A 29 -9.04 -7.65 27.60
CA GLY A 29 -9.51 -8.91 28.17
C GLY A 29 -10.61 -9.62 27.38
N LEU A 30 -10.86 -9.25 26.12
CA LEU A 30 -11.82 -9.94 25.26
C LEU A 30 -11.20 -11.20 24.64
N THR A 31 -12.03 -12.22 24.43
CA THR A 31 -11.69 -13.41 23.62
C THR A 31 -11.78 -13.04 22.14
N THR A 32 -10.75 -13.38 21.37
CA THR A 32 -10.63 -12.98 19.96
C THR A 32 -10.88 -14.13 19.00
N VAL A 33 -11.70 -13.89 17.98
CA VAL A 33 -12.03 -14.85 16.93
C VAL A 33 -11.56 -14.32 15.57
N ALA A 34 -10.71 -15.07 14.89
CA ALA A 34 -10.29 -14.81 13.52
C ALA A 34 -11.15 -15.58 12.50
N VAL A 35 -11.23 -15.03 11.29
CA VAL A 35 -11.65 -15.76 10.09
C VAL A 35 -10.52 -15.84 9.07
N TYR A 36 -10.47 -16.94 8.32
CA TYR A 36 -9.41 -17.15 7.33
C TYR A 36 -9.85 -17.90 6.07
N SER A 37 -9.26 -17.53 4.94
CA SER A 37 -9.37 -18.24 3.67
C SER A 37 -8.31 -19.35 3.57
N ASP A 38 -8.35 -20.17 2.50
CA ASP A 38 -7.30 -21.15 2.21
C ASP A 38 -5.88 -20.54 2.18
N ALA A 39 -5.72 -19.33 1.65
CA ALA A 39 -4.42 -18.65 1.56
C ALA A 39 -3.93 -18.13 2.92
N ASP A 40 -4.84 -17.80 3.83
CA ASP A 40 -4.52 -17.20 5.13
C ASP A 40 -4.40 -18.22 6.27
N LYS A 41 -4.49 -19.53 6.00
CA LYS A 41 -4.46 -20.58 7.03
C LYS A 41 -3.28 -20.47 8.01
N ASN A 42 -2.14 -19.98 7.53
CA ASN A 42 -0.92 -19.82 8.32
C ASN A 42 -0.57 -18.35 8.63
N SER A 43 -1.48 -17.40 8.38
CA SER A 43 -1.22 -15.97 8.59
C SER A 43 -1.07 -15.63 10.08
N GLN A 44 -0.51 -14.45 10.35
CA GLN A 44 -0.27 -14.02 11.73
C GLN A 44 -1.56 -13.78 12.52
N HIS A 45 -2.61 -13.25 11.89
CA HIS A 45 -3.87 -12.99 12.59
C HIS A 45 -4.58 -14.29 13.02
N VAL A 46 -4.40 -15.38 12.26
CA VAL A 46 -4.88 -16.72 12.65
C VAL A 46 -4.11 -17.26 13.85
N LYS A 47 -2.78 -17.11 13.84
CA LYS A 47 -1.92 -17.53 14.95
C LYS A 47 -2.14 -16.72 16.22
N LEU A 48 -2.50 -15.44 16.08
CA LEU A 48 -2.71 -14.51 17.20
C LEU A 48 -4.06 -14.72 17.89
N ALA A 49 -5.10 -15.09 17.17
CA ALA A 49 -6.45 -15.24 17.71
C ALA A 49 -6.58 -16.41 18.69
N ASP A 50 -7.57 -16.33 19.58
CA ASP A 50 -7.87 -17.43 20.51
C ASP A 50 -8.66 -18.55 19.82
N GLU A 51 -9.47 -18.19 18.82
CA GLU A 51 -10.18 -19.11 17.93
C GLU A 51 -10.04 -18.65 16.47
N ALA A 52 -10.05 -19.58 15.51
CA ALA A 52 -9.98 -19.24 14.09
C ALA A 52 -10.84 -20.18 13.24
N TYR A 53 -11.64 -19.61 12.34
CA TYR A 53 -12.60 -20.35 11.51
C TYR A 53 -12.36 -20.15 10.02
N HIS A 54 -12.46 -21.24 9.27
CA HIS A 54 -12.30 -21.22 7.82
C HIS A 54 -13.55 -20.69 7.13
N ILE A 55 -13.40 -19.79 6.16
CA ILE A 55 -14.50 -19.13 5.46
C ILE A 55 -14.50 -19.37 3.94
N GLY A 56 -13.56 -20.15 3.41
CA GLY A 56 -13.58 -20.61 2.01
C GLY A 56 -12.28 -20.35 1.24
N ALA A 57 -12.42 -20.31 -0.08
CA ALA A 57 -11.30 -20.19 -1.02
C ALA A 57 -10.56 -18.85 -0.90
N ALA A 58 -9.34 -18.81 -1.44
CA ALA A 58 -8.46 -17.65 -1.34
C ALA A 58 -9.06 -16.33 -1.89
N PRO A 59 -9.77 -16.28 -3.03
CA PRO A 59 -10.35 -15.03 -3.51
C PRO A 59 -11.32 -14.40 -2.51
N SER A 60 -11.21 -13.10 -2.27
CA SER A 60 -12.03 -12.42 -1.25
C SER A 60 -13.53 -12.51 -1.53
N LYS A 61 -13.94 -12.55 -2.80
CA LYS A 61 -15.34 -12.73 -3.23
C LYS A 61 -15.97 -14.04 -2.76
N ASP A 62 -15.14 -15.06 -2.55
CA ASP A 62 -15.55 -16.40 -2.13
C ASP A 62 -15.33 -16.65 -0.61
N SER A 63 -14.72 -15.66 0.08
CA SER A 63 -14.36 -15.70 1.50
C SER A 63 -14.75 -14.41 2.25
N TYR A 64 -13.84 -13.45 2.40
CA TYR A 64 -14.00 -12.26 3.26
C TYR A 64 -15.16 -11.33 2.89
N LEU A 65 -15.66 -11.38 1.64
CA LEU A 65 -16.81 -10.61 1.17
C LEU A 65 -18.14 -11.38 1.28
N VAL A 66 -18.13 -12.63 1.74
CA VAL A 66 -19.34 -13.45 1.89
C VAL A 66 -19.96 -13.21 3.27
N ALA A 67 -20.77 -12.16 3.38
CA ALA A 67 -21.44 -11.73 4.61
C ALA A 67 -22.08 -12.88 5.40
N ASP A 68 -22.86 -13.73 4.73
CA ASP A 68 -23.58 -14.85 5.36
C ASP A 68 -22.64 -15.82 6.10
N LYS A 69 -21.47 -16.10 5.52
CA LYS A 69 -20.47 -16.97 6.17
C LYS A 69 -19.90 -16.33 7.42
N ILE A 70 -19.60 -15.03 7.37
CA ILE A 70 -19.06 -14.30 8.52
C ILE A 70 -20.07 -14.26 9.67
N ILE A 71 -21.35 -13.99 9.37
CA ILE A 71 -22.43 -14.03 10.36
C ILE A 71 -22.57 -15.44 10.93
N GLN A 72 -22.56 -16.48 10.10
CA GLN A 72 -22.66 -17.86 10.57
C GLN A 72 -21.52 -18.21 11.53
N VAL A 73 -20.28 -17.85 11.19
CA VAL A 73 -19.13 -18.07 12.09
C VAL A 73 -19.29 -17.29 13.40
N ALA A 74 -19.77 -16.04 13.36
CA ALA A 74 -19.99 -15.26 14.57
C ALA A 74 -21.02 -15.93 15.50
N LEU A 75 -22.09 -16.49 14.94
CA LEU A 75 -23.09 -17.27 15.68
C LEU A 75 -22.49 -18.56 16.25
N ASP A 76 -21.75 -19.33 15.44
CA ASP A 76 -21.16 -20.60 15.85
C ASP A 76 -20.11 -20.42 16.96
N ALA A 77 -19.29 -19.36 16.86
CA ALA A 77 -18.28 -19.01 17.87
C ALA A 77 -18.89 -18.35 19.12
N GLY A 78 -20.14 -17.90 19.05
CA GLY A 78 -20.81 -17.14 20.10
C GLY A 78 -20.17 -15.76 20.33
N ALA A 79 -19.81 -15.06 19.25
CA ALA A 79 -19.25 -13.71 19.32
C ALA A 79 -20.33 -12.68 19.67
N ASP A 80 -20.04 -11.79 20.62
CA ASP A 80 -20.96 -10.71 21.01
C ASP A 80 -20.95 -9.56 20.00
N CYS A 81 -19.83 -9.41 19.29
CA CYS A 81 -19.58 -8.30 18.39
C CYS A 81 -18.67 -8.68 17.23
N ILE A 82 -18.79 -7.94 16.13
CA ILE A 82 -17.92 -8.04 14.95
C ILE A 82 -17.21 -6.71 14.73
N HIS A 83 -15.88 -6.76 14.64
CA HIS A 83 -15.07 -5.65 14.16
C HIS A 83 -14.70 -5.87 12.69
N PRO A 84 -15.15 -5.00 11.78
CA PRO A 84 -14.89 -5.19 10.36
C PRO A 84 -13.50 -4.70 9.92
N GLY A 85 -12.81 -3.91 10.75
CA GLY A 85 -11.55 -3.28 10.36
C GLY A 85 -11.81 -2.20 9.31
N TYR A 86 -11.05 -2.23 8.23
CA TYR A 86 -11.23 -1.38 7.05
C TYR A 86 -11.25 -2.21 5.76
N GLY A 87 -11.86 -1.68 4.70
CA GLY A 87 -12.13 -2.46 3.49
C GLY A 87 -13.13 -3.61 3.74
N PHE A 88 -13.20 -4.56 2.81
CA PHE A 88 -14.16 -5.68 2.84
C PHE A 88 -15.60 -5.24 3.16
N LEU A 89 -16.14 -5.69 4.29
CA LEU A 89 -17.53 -5.45 4.71
C LEU A 89 -17.69 -4.24 5.65
N SER A 90 -16.61 -3.49 5.92
CA SER A 90 -16.64 -2.34 6.87
C SER A 90 -17.58 -1.21 6.46
N GLU A 91 -17.83 -1.04 5.17
CA GLU A 91 -18.71 -0.02 4.61
C GLU A 91 -19.94 -0.65 3.91
N ASN A 92 -20.27 -1.89 4.26
CA ASN A 92 -21.44 -2.59 3.73
C ASN A 92 -22.62 -2.46 4.71
N SER A 93 -23.64 -1.71 4.31
CA SER A 93 -24.81 -1.46 5.15
C SER A 93 -25.69 -2.69 5.38
N GLU A 94 -25.77 -3.60 4.40
CA GLU A 94 -26.51 -4.86 4.52
C GLU A 94 -25.86 -5.78 5.55
N PHE A 95 -24.52 -5.80 5.60
CA PHE A 95 -23.78 -6.54 6.61
C PHE A 95 -23.99 -5.97 8.02
N ALA A 96 -23.98 -4.65 8.18
CA ALA A 96 -24.31 -4.01 9.46
C ALA A 96 -25.75 -4.34 9.91
N LYS A 97 -26.74 -4.30 8.99
CA LYS A 97 -28.12 -4.75 9.26
C LYS A 97 -28.18 -6.22 9.64
N ALA A 98 -27.40 -7.08 8.98
CA ALA A 98 -27.36 -8.50 9.28
C ALA A 98 -26.78 -8.79 10.68
N CYS A 99 -25.76 -8.02 11.12
CA CYS A 99 -25.25 -8.09 12.49
C CYS A 99 -26.35 -7.76 13.51
N GLU A 100 -27.04 -6.63 13.32
CA GLU A 100 -28.14 -6.20 14.20
C GLU A 100 -29.28 -7.21 14.25
N ALA A 101 -29.69 -7.77 13.11
CA ALA A 101 -30.74 -8.78 13.02
C ALA A 101 -30.41 -10.08 13.77
N ASN A 102 -29.11 -10.36 13.98
CA ASN A 102 -28.61 -11.52 14.70
C ASN A 102 -28.18 -11.20 16.15
N ASN A 103 -28.48 -10.00 16.66
CA ASN A 103 -28.07 -9.51 17.99
C ASN A 103 -26.55 -9.48 18.20
N ILE A 104 -25.78 -9.29 17.12
CA ILE A 104 -24.33 -9.12 17.16
C ILE A 104 -24.02 -7.63 17.02
N ALA A 105 -23.27 -7.06 17.96
CA ALA A 105 -22.91 -5.66 17.89
C ALA A 105 -21.90 -5.42 16.75
N PHE A 106 -22.29 -4.62 15.76
CA PHE A 106 -21.39 -4.16 14.71
C PHE A 106 -20.51 -3.02 15.26
N ILE A 107 -19.20 -3.21 15.31
CA ILE A 107 -18.27 -2.19 15.80
C ILE A 107 -17.97 -1.22 14.65
N GLY A 108 -18.89 -0.29 14.45
CA GLY A 108 -18.87 0.72 13.40
C GLY A 108 -20.12 1.60 13.44
N PRO A 109 -20.31 2.46 12.42
CA PRO A 109 -21.51 3.26 12.31
C PRO A 109 -22.75 2.40 11.98
N PRO A 110 -23.97 2.89 12.28
CA PRO A 110 -25.18 2.17 11.94
C PRO A 110 -25.38 2.13 10.42
N ALA A 111 -26.11 1.12 9.93
CA ALA A 111 -26.31 0.91 8.50
C ALA A 111 -26.90 2.12 7.77
N SER A 112 -27.76 2.90 8.42
CA SER A 112 -28.33 4.12 7.87
C SER A 112 -27.28 5.22 7.61
N SER A 113 -26.26 5.34 8.46
CA SER A 113 -25.16 6.29 8.25
C SER A 113 -24.26 5.85 7.09
N ILE A 114 -24.00 4.54 6.98
CA ILE A 114 -23.25 3.97 5.86
C ILE A 114 -23.98 4.24 4.54
N GLU A 115 -25.29 3.98 4.48
CA GLU A 115 -26.13 4.25 3.30
C GLU A 115 -26.17 5.73 2.92
N ALA A 116 -26.24 6.61 3.93
CA ALA A 116 -26.28 8.05 3.71
C ALA A 116 -25.02 8.56 2.98
N MET A 117 -23.85 7.97 3.25
CA MET A 117 -22.57 8.35 2.64
C MET A 117 -22.20 7.54 1.39
N GLY A 118 -22.91 6.44 1.09
CA GLY A 118 -22.60 5.59 -0.07
C GLY A 118 -22.88 6.22 -1.45
N SER A 119 -23.70 7.27 -1.52
CA SER A 119 -23.96 8.03 -2.77
C SER A 119 -23.42 9.45 -2.67
N LYS A 120 -22.59 9.86 -3.64
CA LYS A 120 -21.97 11.20 -3.65
C LYS A 120 -23.01 12.32 -3.69
N THR A 121 -24.06 12.17 -4.49
CA THR A 121 -25.15 13.15 -4.56
C THR A 121 -25.86 13.28 -3.22
N ARG A 122 -26.24 12.12 -2.63
CA ARG A 122 -26.95 12.11 -1.35
C ARG A 122 -26.10 12.67 -0.21
N ALA A 123 -24.82 12.30 -0.17
CA ALA A 123 -23.87 12.81 0.80
C ALA A 123 -23.76 14.33 0.71
N LYS A 124 -23.60 14.88 -0.49
CA LYS A 124 -23.51 16.33 -0.70
C LYS A 124 -24.78 17.09 -0.31
N GLU A 125 -25.97 16.55 -0.59
CA GLU A 125 -27.23 17.16 -0.12
C GLU A 125 -27.28 17.27 1.41
N ILE A 126 -26.92 16.19 2.11
CA ILE A 126 -26.90 16.16 3.58
C ILE A 126 -25.85 17.15 4.10
N MET A 127 -24.65 17.16 3.50
CA MET A 127 -23.58 18.05 3.90
C MET A 127 -23.88 19.54 3.65
N ALA A 128 -24.54 19.86 2.54
CA ALA A 128 -25.05 21.20 2.29
C ALA A 128 -26.05 21.63 3.37
N ALA A 129 -27.01 20.76 3.70
CA ALA A 129 -27.99 21.03 4.75
C ALA A 129 -27.35 21.16 6.16
N ALA A 130 -26.22 20.50 6.39
CA ALA A 130 -25.44 20.55 7.62
C ALA A 130 -24.47 21.75 7.71
N ASN A 131 -24.47 22.64 6.72
CA ASN A 131 -23.52 23.77 6.61
C ASN A 131 -22.05 23.30 6.64
N VAL A 132 -21.75 22.23 5.90
CA VAL A 132 -20.39 21.79 5.62
C VAL A 132 -19.96 22.39 4.26
N PRO A 133 -18.79 23.04 4.18
CA PRO A 133 -18.31 23.61 2.92
C PRO A 133 -18.20 22.56 1.81
N LEU A 134 -18.85 22.82 0.67
CA LEU A 134 -18.80 21.96 -0.52
C LEU A 134 -18.04 22.67 -1.64
N VAL A 135 -17.39 21.88 -2.49
CA VAL A 135 -16.83 22.42 -3.74
C VAL A 135 -17.98 23.06 -4.55
N PRO A 136 -17.82 24.30 -5.05
CA PRO A 136 -18.81 24.89 -5.95
C PRO A 136 -19.05 23.97 -7.15
N GLY A 137 -20.31 23.68 -7.45
CA GLY A 137 -20.62 22.65 -8.44
C GLY A 137 -22.12 22.46 -8.72
N TYR A 138 -22.40 21.59 -9.69
CA TYR A 138 -23.73 21.12 -10.04
C TYR A 138 -23.89 19.64 -9.67
N TYR A 139 -24.95 19.34 -8.91
CA TYR A 139 -25.20 18.01 -8.34
C TYR A 139 -26.60 17.46 -8.62
N GLY A 140 -27.34 18.07 -9.54
CA GLY A 140 -28.73 17.68 -9.82
C GLY A 140 -28.87 16.62 -10.91
N ASP A 141 -30.11 16.17 -11.12
CA ASP A 141 -30.44 15.07 -12.04
C ASP A 141 -30.56 15.49 -13.51
N LYS A 142 -30.45 16.79 -13.84
CA LYS A 142 -30.61 17.26 -15.21
C LYS A 142 -29.30 17.08 -15.99
N GLN A 143 -29.29 16.08 -16.88
CA GLN A 143 -28.11 15.64 -17.62
C GLN A 143 -28.05 16.12 -19.09
N ASP A 144 -28.86 17.11 -19.47
CA ASP A 144 -28.82 17.68 -20.83
C ASP A 144 -27.44 18.34 -21.12
N PRO A 145 -26.72 17.98 -22.20
CA PRO A 145 -25.37 18.47 -22.45
C PRO A 145 -25.25 20.00 -22.54
N ALA A 146 -26.22 20.67 -23.16
CA ALA A 146 -26.21 22.13 -23.28
C ALA A 146 -26.43 22.81 -21.92
N PHE A 147 -27.33 22.25 -21.10
CA PHE A 147 -27.52 22.68 -19.72
C PHE A 147 -26.26 22.49 -18.87
N LEU A 148 -25.64 21.30 -18.91
CA LEU A 148 -24.41 21.02 -18.17
C LEU A 148 -23.25 21.94 -18.59
N GLN A 149 -23.16 22.27 -19.88
CA GLN A 149 -22.17 23.24 -20.37
C GLN A 149 -22.41 24.64 -19.80
N ALA A 150 -23.68 25.09 -19.73
CA ALA A 150 -24.03 26.36 -19.11
C ALA A 150 -23.76 26.36 -17.59
N GLU A 151 -23.94 25.24 -16.89
CA GLU A 151 -23.54 25.12 -15.48
C GLU A 151 -22.02 25.17 -15.31
N ALA A 152 -21.26 24.51 -16.18
CA ALA A 152 -19.79 24.60 -16.19
C ALA A 152 -19.30 26.05 -16.43
N GLU A 153 -19.96 26.81 -17.31
CA GLU A 153 -19.67 28.23 -17.52
C GLU A 153 -19.95 29.09 -16.28
N LYS A 154 -21.00 28.78 -15.52
CA LYS A 154 -21.32 29.46 -14.25
C LYS A 154 -20.29 29.14 -13.14
N ILE A 155 -19.86 27.89 -13.06
CA ILE A 155 -18.82 27.45 -12.11
C ILE A 155 -17.48 28.12 -12.43
N GLY A 156 -17.17 28.23 -13.72
CA GLY A 156 -15.90 28.73 -14.24
C GLY A 156 -14.90 27.61 -14.47
N TYR A 157 -14.16 27.70 -15.58
CA TYR A 157 -13.11 26.73 -15.93
C TYR A 157 -11.79 27.05 -15.20
N PRO A 158 -10.98 26.03 -14.82
CA PRO A 158 -11.18 24.60 -15.08
C PRO A 158 -12.29 23.96 -14.22
N VAL A 159 -13.04 23.04 -14.82
CA VAL A 159 -14.11 22.27 -14.17
C VAL A 159 -13.78 20.78 -14.22
N LEU A 160 -14.22 20.04 -13.21
CA LEU A 160 -14.06 18.60 -13.10
C LEU A 160 -15.42 17.92 -13.30
N ILE A 161 -15.52 17.06 -14.29
CA ILE A 161 -16.67 16.17 -14.51
C ILE A 161 -16.40 14.90 -13.71
N LYS A 162 -17.36 14.45 -12.88
CA LYS A 162 -17.27 13.21 -12.10
C LYS A 162 -18.49 12.34 -12.32
N ALA A 163 -18.31 11.03 -12.38
CA ALA A 163 -19.43 10.09 -12.24
C ALA A 163 -20.06 10.22 -10.84
N ALA A 164 -21.38 10.23 -10.78
CA ALA A 164 -22.13 10.33 -9.51
C ALA A 164 -22.03 9.05 -8.66
N PHE A 165 -21.84 7.91 -9.33
CA PHE A 165 -21.64 6.60 -8.72
C PHE A 165 -20.20 6.12 -8.91
N GLY A 166 -19.70 5.34 -7.96
CA GLY A 166 -18.35 4.77 -8.01
C GLY A 166 -17.26 5.59 -7.31
N GLY A 167 -16.11 4.94 -7.06
CA GLY A 167 -14.93 5.51 -6.39
C GLY A 167 -13.63 5.32 -7.18
N GLY A 168 -12.50 5.76 -6.62
CA GLY A 168 -11.16 5.51 -7.19
C GLY A 168 -10.83 6.29 -8.46
N GLY A 169 -11.50 7.42 -8.69
CA GLY A 169 -11.19 8.34 -9.80
C GLY A 169 -11.60 7.92 -11.22
N LYS A 170 -12.25 6.76 -11.37
CA LYS A 170 -12.84 6.32 -12.65
C LYS A 170 -13.97 7.27 -13.08
N GLY A 171 -13.99 7.66 -14.35
CA GLY A 171 -14.97 8.58 -14.91
C GLY A 171 -14.78 10.05 -14.51
N MET A 172 -13.58 10.42 -14.03
CA MET A 172 -13.24 11.81 -13.74
C MET A 172 -12.49 12.46 -14.91
N ARG A 173 -12.89 13.67 -15.32
CA ARG A 173 -12.23 14.41 -16.40
C ARG A 173 -12.13 15.89 -16.08
N VAL A 174 -10.90 16.41 -16.10
CA VAL A 174 -10.64 17.84 -16.01
C VAL A 174 -10.90 18.47 -17.37
N VAL A 175 -11.65 19.56 -17.39
CA VAL A 175 -11.92 20.35 -18.59
C VAL A 175 -11.38 21.75 -18.34
N GLU A 176 -10.37 22.15 -19.10
CA GLU A 176 -9.73 23.47 -18.96
C GLU A 176 -10.44 24.57 -19.76
N HIS A 177 -11.11 24.21 -20.85
CA HIS A 177 -11.73 25.17 -21.76
C HIS A 177 -13.12 24.73 -22.21
N ALA A 178 -14.02 25.71 -22.40
CA ALA A 178 -15.40 25.47 -22.79
C ALA A 178 -15.58 24.67 -24.09
N LYS A 179 -14.65 24.83 -25.04
CA LYS A 179 -14.67 24.11 -26.33
C LYS A 179 -14.52 22.59 -26.17
N ASP A 180 -13.88 22.13 -25.09
CA ASP A 180 -13.55 20.73 -24.85
C ASP A 180 -14.62 20.01 -24.02
N PHE A 181 -15.57 20.76 -23.44
CA PHE A 181 -16.55 20.27 -22.48
C PHE A 181 -17.44 19.14 -23.01
N ILE A 182 -18.04 19.31 -24.19
CA ILE A 182 -18.99 18.32 -24.73
C ILE A 182 -18.29 16.98 -25.01
N SER A 183 -17.07 17.01 -25.55
CA SER A 183 -16.27 15.81 -25.79
C SER A 183 -15.91 15.11 -24.47
N ALA A 184 -15.48 15.89 -23.47
CA ALA A 184 -15.14 15.36 -22.15
C ALA A 184 -16.36 14.76 -21.44
N LEU A 185 -17.52 15.41 -21.51
CA LEU A 185 -18.79 14.94 -20.95
C LEU A 185 -19.18 13.57 -21.53
N GLN A 186 -19.17 13.43 -22.86
CA GLN A 186 -19.46 12.17 -23.53
C GLN A 186 -18.46 11.07 -23.17
N GLY A 187 -17.18 11.43 -22.98
CA GLY A 187 -16.16 10.52 -22.45
C GLY A 187 -16.50 10.03 -21.04
N ALA A 188 -16.79 10.96 -20.13
CA ALA A 188 -17.12 10.64 -18.73
C ALA A 188 -18.39 9.79 -18.61
N GLN A 189 -19.43 10.08 -19.38
CA GLN A 189 -20.68 9.30 -19.38
C GLN A 189 -20.48 7.87 -19.90
N ARG A 190 -19.72 7.68 -20.99
CA ARG A 190 -19.41 6.33 -21.50
C ARG A 190 -18.66 5.49 -20.46
N GLU A 191 -17.71 6.11 -19.76
CA GLU A 191 -16.95 5.46 -18.72
C GLU A 191 -17.81 5.16 -17.47
N ALA A 192 -18.70 6.07 -17.10
CA ALA A 192 -19.66 5.87 -16.01
C ALA A 192 -20.67 4.75 -16.31
N ILE A 193 -21.18 4.66 -17.55
CA ILE A 193 -22.04 3.57 -18.00
C ILE A 193 -21.27 2.24 -17.98
N ALA A 194 -20.06 2.21 -18.53
CA ALA A 194 -19.26 0.99 -18.58
C ALA A 194 -18.86 0.50 -17.18
N GLY A 195 -18.56 1.42 -16.26
CA GLY A 195 -18.13 1.09 -14.91
C GLY A 195 -19.27 0.82 -13.92
N PHE A 196 -20.39 1.55 -14.03
CA PHE A 196 -21.41 1.63 -12.99
C PHE A 196 -22.85 1.49 -13.51
N GLY A 197 -23.04 1.30 -14.82
CA GLY A 197 -24.36 1.18 -15.44
C GLY A 197 -25.23 2.44 -15.35
N ASN A 198 -24.61 3.60 -15.05
CA ASN A 198 -25.30 4.86 -14.80
C ASN A 198 -24.56 6.02 -15.49
N ASP A 199 -25.29 6.87 -16.21
CA ASP A 199 -24.75 7.99 -17.00
C ASP A 199 -24.79 9.34 -16.25
N LEU A 200 -25.24 9.36 -14.99
CA LEU A 200 -25.31 10.54 -14.15
C LEU A 200 -23.92 11.08 -13.82
N VAL A 201 -23.66 12.32 -14.21
CA VAL A 201 -22.42 13.05 -13.86
C VAL A 201 -22.71 14.29 -13.00
N LEU A 202 -21.68 14.68 -12.26
CA LEU A 202 -21.60 15.87 -11.42
C LEU A 202 -20.54 16.81 -11.99
N LEU A 203 -20.71 18.12 -11.79
CA LEU A 203 -19.74 19.14 -12.17
C LEU A 203 -19.21 19.83 -10.93
N GLU A 204 -17.91 20.00 -10.83
CA GLU A 204 -17.25 20.66 -9.69
C GLU A 204 -16.17 21.61 -10.16
N ARG A 205 -15.99 22.73 -9.46
CA ARG A 205 -14.80 23.58 -9.66
C ARG A 205 -13.55 22.72 -9.47
N TYR A 206 -12.65 22.74 -10.45
CA TYR A 206 -11.38 22.05 -10.29
C TYR A 206 -10.50 22.84 -9.31
N VAL A 207 -10.07 22.18 -8.24
CA VAL A 207 -9.20 22.76 -7.22
C VAL A 207 -7.76 22.51 -7.65
N ASN A 208 -7.03 23.58 -7.98
CA ASN A 208 -5.64 23.48 -8.44
C ASN A 208 -4.70 23.29 -7.24
N LYS A 209 -3.76 22.34 -7.34
CA LYS A 209 -2.80 21.96 -6.28
C LYS A 209 -3.45 21.72 -4.90
N PRO A 210 -4.45 20.84 -4.80
CA PRO A 210 -5.11 20.59 -3.54
C PRO A 210 -4.23 19.76 -2.62
N ARG A 211 -4.27 20.07 -1.33
CA ARG A 211 -3.87 19.16 -0.27
C ARG A 211 -5.05 18.28 0.12
N HIS A 212 -4.80 17.00 0.34
CA HIS A 212 -5.78 16.08 0.88
C HIS A 212 -5.61 16.07 2.40
N VAL A 213 -6.49 16.79 3.09
CA VAL A 213 -6.49 16.88 4.56
C VAL A 213 -7.76 16.24 5.10
N GLU A 214 -7.62 15.41 6.11
CA GLU A 214 -8.75 14.68 6.69
C GLU A 214 -8.82 14.85 8.19
N VAL A 215 -10.02 14.72 8.75
CA VAL A 215 -10.28 14.88 10.17
C VAL A 215 -10.81 13.58 10.74
N GLN A 216 -10.15 13.08 11.79
CA GLN A 216 -10.64 11.94 12.56
C GLN A 216 -11.82 12.39 13.42
N VAL A 217 -12.98 11.76 13.26
CA VAL A 217 -14.14 11.97 14.14
C VAL A 217 -14.44 10.70 14.92
N PHE A 218 -15.07 10.90 16.08
CA PHE A 218 -15.57 9.83 16.91
C PHE A 218 -16.91 10.22 17.52
N ALA A 219 -17.90 9.34 17.45
CA ALA A 219 -19.22 9.57 18.01
C ALA A 219 -19.70 8.39 18.85
N ASP A 220 -20.46 8.65 19.91
CA ASP A 220 -21.04 7.61 20.77
C ASP A 220 -22.55 7.42 20.57
N ASN A 221 -23.12 6.48 21.34
CA ASN A 221 -24.56 6.19 21.34
C ASN A 221 -25.41 7.23 22.09
N HIS A 222 -24.80 8.25 22.67
CA HIS A 222 -25.43 9.25 23.54
C HIS A 222 -25.54 10.63 22.88
N GLY A 223 -25.16 10.72 21.60
CA GLY A 223 -25.19 11.95 20.81
C GLY A 223 -23.96 12.84 20.99
N ASN A 224 -22.91 12.35 21.67
CA ASN A 224 -21.64 13.06 21.75
C ASN A 224 -20.80 12.76 20.51
N CYS A 225 -20.09 13.77 20.01
CA CYS A 225 -19.14 13.63 18.92
C CYS A 225 -17.96 14.59 19.12
N VAL A 226 -16.75 14.09 18.87
CA VAL A 226 -15.48 14.84 18.97
C VAL A 226 -14.63 14.61 17.72
N TYR A 227 -13.70 15.52 17.45
CA TYR A 227 -12.64 15.33 16.47
C TYR A 227 -11.27 15.17 17.16
N LEU A 228 -10.44 14.25 16.63
CA LEU A 228 -9.12 13.88 17.16
C LEU A 228 -7.98 14.44 16.30
N GLY A 229 -8.11 15.70 15.91
CA GLY A 229 -7.15 16.37 15.02
C GLY A 229 -7.29 15.98 13.55
N ASP A 230 -6.32 16.46 12.78
CA ASP A 230 -6.24 16.42 11.33
C ASP A 230 -5.03 15.61 10.85
N ARG A 231 -5.13 15.05 9.64
CA ARG A 231 -4.04 14.36 8.95
C ARG A 231 -3.87 14.91 7.55
N ASP A 232 -2.63 15.04 7.09
CA ASP A 232 -2.32 15.31 5.70
C ASP A 232 -1.95 14.00 4.99
N CYS A 233 -2.72 13.68 3.95
CA CYS A 233 -2.57 12.49 3.12
C CYS A 233 -2.25 12.85 1.66
N SER A 234 -1.69 14.03 1.42
CA SER A 234 -1.42 14.55 0.07
C SER A 234 -0.37 13.73 -0.68
N LEU A 235 0.54 13.06 0.03
CA LEU A 235 1.52 12.16 -0.58
C LEU A 235 0.87 10.85 -1.01
N GLN A 236 0.24 10.89 -2.18
CA GLN A 236 -0.44 9.76 -2.80
C GLN A 236 0.02 9.53 -4.23
N ARG A 237 -0.04 8.27 -4.67
CA ARG A 237 0.29 7.82 -6.02
C ARG A 237 -0.96 7.21 -6.65
N ARG A 238 -1.45 7.72 -7.78
CA ARG A 238 -2.66 7.20 -8.46
C ARG A 238 -3.83 6.96 -7.47
N HIS A 239 -4.05 7.92 -6.57
CA HIS A 239 -5.05 7.86 -5.48
C HIS A 239 -4.79 6.85 -4.36
N GLN A 240 -3.61 6.24 -4.31
CA GLN A 240 -3.15 5.41 -3.19
C GLN A 240 -2.31 6.27 -2.23
N LYS A 241 -2.74 6.43 -0.97
CA LYS A 241 -1.96 7.13 0.06
C LYS A 241 -0.66 6.37 0.37
N VAL A 242 0.46 7.09 0.53
CA VAL A 242 1.80 6.50 0.65
C VAL A 242 2.51 6.93 1.95
N ILE A 243 2.52 8.23 2.23
CA ILE A 243 2.98 8.79 3.51
C ILE A 243 1.89 9.72 4.04
N GLU A 244 1.53 9.53 5.29
CA GLU A 244 0.55 10.33 6.01
C GLU A 244 1.22 11.02 7.19
N GLU A 245 0.76 12.22 7.54
CA GLU A 245 1.28 12.94 8.69
C GLU A 245 0.19 13.58 9.54
N ALA A 246 0.42 13.63 10.85
CA ALA A 246 -0.47 14.29 11.82
C ALA A 246 0.35 15.12 12.82
N PRO A 247 -0.08 16.33 13.18
CA PRO A 247 -1.15 17.11 12.53
C PRO A 247 -0.78 17.53 11.10
N ALA A 248 -1.75 17.99 10.29
CA ALA A 248 -1.44 18.52 8.97
C ALA A 248 -0.60 19.80 9.12
N PRO A 249 0.54 19.92 8.39
CA PRO A 249 1.45 21.05 8.57
C PRO A 249 0.87 22.36 8.00
N GLY A 250 1.21 23.48 8.63
CA GLY A 250 0.90 24.82 8.12
C GLY A 250 -0.56 25.28 8.26
N LEU A 251 -1.43 24.53 8.95
CA LEU A 251 -2.78 25.00 9.30
C LEU A 251 -2.73 25.85 10.57
N SER A 252 -3.41 27.00 10.56
CA SER A 252 -3.65 27.79 11.77
C SER A 252 -4.59 27.05 12.73
N ASP A 253 -4.57 27.44 14.00
CA ASP A 253 -5.45 26.85 15.01
C ASP A 253 -6.92 27.14 14.72
N GLU A 254 -7.23 28.32 14.16
CA GLU A 254 -8.58 28.70 13.75
C GLU A 254 -9.09 27.80 12.62
N LEU A 255 -8.28 27.59 11.57
CA LEU A 255 -8.67 26.77 10.42
C LEU A 255 -8.82 25.30 10.83
N ARG A 256 -7.89 24.78 11.64
CA ARG A 256 -7.96 23.42 12.18
C ARG A 256 -9.23 23.21 13.00
N LYS A 257 -9.58 24.19 13.84
CA LYS A 257 -10.82 24.17 14.61
C LYS A 257 -12.04 24.21 13.71
N GLU A 258 -12.07 25.07 12.69
CA GLU A 258 -13.19 25.18 11.75
C GLU A 258 -13.42 23.85 10.99
N MET A 259 -12.35 23.24 10.49
CA MET A 259 -12.39 21.92 9.84
C MET A 259 -12.87 20.83 10.81
N GLY A 260 -12.36 20.84 12.05
CA GLY A 260 -12.78 19.93 13.11
C GLY A 260 -14.28 20.02 13.42
N GLU A 261 -14.78 21.24 13.62
CA GLU A 261 -16.19 21.49 13.88
C GLU A 261 -17.07 21.15 12.67
N ALA A 262 -16.59 21.39 11.44
CA ALA A 262 -17.27 20.96 10.22
C ALA A 262 -17.38 19.43 10.12
N ALA A 263 -16.31 18.71 10.46
CA ALA A 263 -16.31 17.25 10.49
C ALA A 263 -17.28 16.69 11.55
N VAL A 264 -17.36 17.31 12.73
CA VAL A 264 -18.35 16.95 13.76
C VAL A 264 -19.78 17.21 13.26
N ARG A 265 -20.04 18.35 12.59
CA ARG A 265 -21.37 18.60 11.97
C ARG A 265 -21.71 17.54 10.93
N CYS A 266 -20.76 17.12 10.11
CA CYS A 266 -20.92 16.03 9.14
C CYS A 266 -21.35 14.73 9.84
N ALA A 267 -20.62 14.31 10.87
CA ALA A 267 -20.93 13.09 11.63
C ALA A 267 -22.32 13.14 12.31
N LEU A 268 -22.64 14.27 12.97
CA LEU A 268 -23.92 14.44 13.66
C LEU A 268 -25.10 14.47 12.69
N ALA A 269 -24.94 15.04 11.49
CA ALA A 269 -26.02 15.12 10.48
C ALA A 269 -26.53 13.75 10.01
N ILE A 270 -25.70 12.71 10.14
CA ILE A 270 -26.05 11.34 9.75
C ILE A 270 -26.21 10.39 10.93
N ASN A 271 -26.29 10.91 12.16
CA ASN A 271 -26.35 10.12 13.40
C ASN A 271 -25.22 9.09 13.50
N TYR A 272 -24.00 9.50 13.10
CA TYR A 272 -22.83 8.64 13.03
C TYR A 272 -22.44 8.07 14.40
N ARG A 273 -21.77 6.90 14.41
CA ARG A 273 -21.28 6.21 15.62
C ARG A 273 -19.93 5.55 15.34
N GLY A 274 -19.11 5.43 16.38
CA GLY A 274 -17.77 4.86 16.27
C GLY A 274 -16.77 5.83 15.62
N ALA A 275 -15.68 5.27 15.08
CA ALA A 275 -14.65 6.01 14.37
C ALA A 275 -15.09 6.30 12.92
N GLY A 276 -14.81 7.51 12.44
CA GLY A 276 -15.01 7.89 11.04
C GLY A 276 -13.98 8.93 10.62
N THR A 277 -13.83 9.14 9.32
CA THR A 277 -12.92 10.17 8.82
C THR A 277 -13.63 11.01 7.76
N VAL A 278 -13.59 12.32 7.93
CA VAL A 278 -14.13 13.28 6.98
C VAL A 278 -12.96 13.81 6.16
N GLU A 279 -13.00 13.60 4.85
CA GLU A 279 -11.94 14.00 3.92
C GLU A 279 -12.26 15.37 3.29
N PHE A 280 -11.26 16.24 3.25
CA PHE A 280 -11.36 17.58 2.69
C PHE A 280 -10.27 17.83 1.64
N LEU A 281 -10.62 18.58 0.59
CA LEU A 281 -9.64 19.28 -0.25
C LEU A 281 -9.34 20.63 0.38
N LEU A 282 -8.08 20.87 0.74
CA LEU A 282 -7.59 22.14 1.25
C LEU A 282 -6.81 22.88 0.15
N CYS A 283 -7.17 24.13 -0.10
CA CYS A 283 -6.53 25.02 -1.08
C CYS A 283 -6.35 26.42 -0.48
N GLY A 284 -5.13 26.75 -0.06
CA GLY A 284 -4.90 27.93 0.77
C GLY A 284 -5.64 27.76 2.10
N ASP A 285 -6.50 28.72 2.44
CA ASP A 285 -7.34 28.69 3.63
C ASP A 285 -8.78 28.20 3.35
N GLU A 286 -9.12 27.87 2.10
CA GLU A 286 -10.42 27.29 1.75
C GLU A 286 -10.35 25.75 1.82
N PHE A 287 -11.32 25.13 2.49
CA PHE A 287 -11.47 23.67 2.52
C PHE A 287 -12.86 23.25 2.02
N PHE A 288 -12.93 22.08 1.38
CA PHE A 288 -14.14 21.56 0.80
C PHE A 288 -14.30 20.08 1.07
N PHE A 289 -15.48 19.66 1.53
CA PHE A 289 -15.82 18.26 1.76
C PHE A 289 -15.70 17.44 0.48
N MET A 290 -14.99 16.33 0.57
CA MET A 290 -14.89 15.31 -0.47
C MET A 290 -15.87 14.19 -0.21
N GLU A 291 -15.65 13.49 0.89
CA GLU A 291 -16.39 12.32 1.31
C GLU A 291 -16.19 12.07 2.81
N MET A 292 -16.96 11.13 3.35
CA MET A 292 -16.76 10.61 4.69
C MET A 292 -16.63 9.10 4.60
N ASN A 293 -15.47 8.61 5.02
CA ASN A 293 -15.23 7.18 5.12
C ASN A 293 -15.81 6.65 6.42
N THR A 294 -16.77 5.72 6.30
CA THR A 294 -17.60 5.28 7.42
C THR A 294 -16.97 4.13 8.20
N ARG A 295 -15.67 4.25 8.50
CA ARG A 295 -14.82 3.21 9.09
C ARG A 295 -13.58 3.80 9.76
N LEU A 296 -12.83 2.96 10.47
CA LEU A 296 -11.46 3.28 10.87
C LEU A 296 -10.59 3.44 9.62
N GLN A 297 -9.72 4.46 9.60
CA GLN A 297 -8.77 4.64 8.50
C GLN A 297 -7.51 3.80 8.68
N VAL A 298 -6.79 3.55 7.59
CA VAL A 298 -5.55 2.75 7.63
C VAL A 298 -4.49 3.47 8.46
N GLU A 299 -4.38 4.77 8.21
CA GLU A 299 -3.52 5.81 8.77
C GLU A 299 -3.98 6.35 10.12
N HIS A 300 -4.95 5.70 10.77
CA HIS A 300 -5.33 6.06 12.13
C HIS A 300 -4.17 6.09 13.16
N PRO A 301 -3.09 5.27 13.05
CA PRO A 301 -2.00 5.31 14.02
C PRO A 301 -1.33 6.68 14.17
N VAL A 302 -1.21 7.51 13.11
CA VAL A 302 -0.62 8.85 13.30
C VAL A 302 -1.47 9.73 14.21
N THR A 303 -2.80 9.57 14.17
CA THR A 303 -3.71 10.21 15.13
C THR A 303 -3.53 9.65 16.53
N GLU A 304 -3.38 8.32 16.67
CA GLU A 304 -3.13 7.70 17.98
C GLU A 304 -1.84 8.20 18.61
N MET A 305 -0.76 8.34 17.82
CA MET A 305 0.54 8.80 18.30
C MET A 305 0.50 10.25 18.82
N VAL A 306 -0.23 11.15 18.15
CA VAL A 306 -0.30 12.56 18.58
C VAL A 306 -1.36 12.82 19.65
N THR A 307 -2.36 11.95 19.82
CA THR A 307 -3.42 12.12 20.83
C THR A 307 -3.23 11.26 22.07
N GLY A 308 -2.45 10.18 21.96
CA GLY A 308 -2.35 9.15 23.00
C GLY A 308 -3.61 8.27 23.13
N VAL A 309 -4.54 8.34 22.18
CA VAL A 309 -5.81 7.61 22.22
C VAL A 309 -5.71 6.32 21.40
N ASP A 310 -6.09 5.17 21.98
CA ASP A 310 -6.35 3.93 21.23
C ASP A 310 -7.77 3.98 20.63
N LEU A 311 -7.86 4.20 19.32
CA LEU A 311 -9.15 4.36 18.64
C LEU A 311 -9.93 3.05 18.59
N VAL A 312 -9.26 1.90 18.47
CA VAL A 312 -9.92 0.59 18.51
C VAL A 312 -10.55 0.33 19.88
N ASN A 313 -9.86 0.74 20.95
CA ASN A 313 -10.38 0.64 22.31
C ASN A 313 -11.67 1.47 22.46
N TRP A 314 -11.66 2.72 21.95
CA TRP A 314 -12.86 3.56 21.93
C TRP A 314 -13.97 2.93 21.09
N GLN A 315 -13.65 2.29 19.96
CA GLN A 315 -14.67 1.68 19.10
C GLN A 315 -15.40 0.55 19.83
N ILE A 316 -14.65 -0.31 20.52
CA ILE A 316 -15.22 -1.40 21.34
C ILE A 316 -16.06 -0.84 22.49
N ASN A 317 -15.57 0.19 23.19
CA ASN A 317 -16.30 0.81 24.29
C ASN A 317 -17.61 1.47 23.85
N VAL A 318 -17.58 2.22 22.75
CA VAL A 318 -18.79 2.82 22.17
C VAL A 318 -19.77 1.73 21.73
N ALA A 319 -19.31 0.68 21.07
CA ALA A 319 -20.15 -0.45 20.68
C ALA A 319 -20.80 -1.15 21.90
N ALA A 320 -20.12 -1.19 23.05
CA ALA A 320 -20.67 -1.69 24.32
C ALA A 320 -21.72 -0.76 24.97
N GLY A 321 -21.94 0.44 24.40
CA GLY A 321 -22.89 1.43 24.90
C GLY A 321 -22.29 2.47 25.85
N ASN A 322 -20.96 2.47 26.05
CA ASN A 322 -20.30 3.46 26.90
C ASN A 322 -20.21 4.83 26.20
N PRO A 323 -20.25 5.94 26.96
CA PRO A 323 -20.01 7.27 26.40
C PRO A 323 -18.53 7.47 26.04
N LEU A 324 -18.24 8.49 25.25
CA LEU A 324 -16.85 8.92 24.99
C LEU A 324 -16.14 9.26 26.31
N PRO A 325 -14.89 8.82 26.51
CA PRO A 325 -14.16 9.07 27.76
C PRO A 325 -13.58 10.49 27.86
N MET A 326 -13.54 11.24 26.74
CA MET A 326 -12.97 12.58 26.65
C MET A 326 -13.94 13.53 25.94
N GLN A 327 -14.01 14.77 26.40
CA GLN A 327 -14.68 15.86 25.69
C GLN A 327 -13.70 16.54 24.72
N GLN A 328 -14.22 17.36 23.80
CA GLN A 328 -13.38 18.06 22.81
C GLN A 328 -12.26 18.90 23.44
N SER A 329 -12.50 19.48 24.62
CA SER A 329 -11.51 20.28 25.36
C SER A 329 -10.38 19.47 25.99
N ASP A 330 -10.58 18.17 26.17
CA ASP A 330 -9.60 17.27 26.79
C ASP A 330 -8.60 16.73 25.76
N ILE A 331 -8.95 16.80 24.47
CA ILE A 331 -8.13 16.29 23.37
C ILE A 331 -7.05 17.32 23.05
N GLN A 332 -5.79 16.91 23.23
CA GLN A 332 -4.61 17.70 22.92
C GLN A 332 -3.73 16.94 21.93
N LEU A 333 -3.25 17.64 20.91
CA LEU A 333 -2.28 17.11 19.95
C LEU A 333 -0.87 17.39 20.49
N GLN A 334 -0.05 16.35 20.60
CA GLN A 334 1.32 16.42 21.11
C GLN A 334 2.30 15.92 20.05
N GLY A 335 3.31 16.74 19.76
CA GLY A 335 4.34 16.43 18.78
C GLY A 335 3.81 16.29 17.36
N HIS A 336 4.47 15.45 16.58
CA HIS A 336 4.17 15.18 15.17
C HIS A 336 4.43 13.70 14.87
N SER A 337 3.59 13.11 14.03
CA SER A 337 3.71 11.72 13.62
C SER A 337 3.68 11.58 12.11
N PHE A 338 4.45 10.63 11.61
CA PHE A 338 4.39 10.17 10.22
C PHE A 338 4.09 8.68 10.18
N GLU A 339 3.31 8.27 9.19
CA GLU A 339 3.15 6.87 8.79
C GLU A 339 3.64 6.70 7.36
N ALA A 340 4.36 5.62 7.10
CA ALA A 340 4.74 5.20 5.77
C ALA A 340 4.19 3.79 5.52
N ARG A 341 3.45 3.63 4.41
CA ARG A 341 2.91 2.33 4.00
C ARG A 341 3.96 1.55 3.21
N ILE A 342 4.47 0.49 3.82
CA ILE A 342 5.42 -0.41 3.18
C ILE A 342 4.62 -1.38 2.30
N TYR A 343 4.86 -1.35 0.99
CA TYR A 343 4.19 -2.21 0.01
C TYR A 343 5.16 -3.17 -0.66
N ALA A 344 4.65 -4.37 -0.97
CA ALA A 344 5.25 -5.30 -1.91
C ALA A 344 4.94 -4.81 -3.33
N GLU A 345 5.76 -3.90 -3.83
CA GLU A 345 5.66 -3.31 -5.16
C GLU A 345 7.04 -2.91 -5.66
N ASP A 346 7.20 -2.75 -6.97
CA ASP A 346 8.44 -2.29 -7.59
C ASP A 346 8.33 -0.85 -8.12
N PRO A 347 8.76 0.17 -7.36
CA PRO A 347 8.70 1.56 -7.81
C PRO A 347 9.40 1.84 -9.15
N SER A 348 10.43 1.06 -9.50
CA SER A 348 11.17 1.25 -10.75
C SER A 348 10.43 0.69 -11.98
N ASN A 349 9.45 -0.18 -11.75
CA ASN A 349 8.62 -0.80 -12.77
C ASN A 349 7.15 -0.41 -12.55
N ASP A 350 6.87 0.90 -12.56
CA ASP A 350 5.52 1.47 -12.42
C ASP A 350 4.76 1.04 -11.14
N PHE A 351 5.51 0.65 -10.10
CA PHE A 351 4.98 0.14 -8.84
C PHE A 351 4.06 -1.06 -9.05
N ILE A 352 4.46 -1.94 -9.98
CA ILE A 352 3.81 -3.23 -10.15
C ILE A 352 3.90 -4.00 -8.83
N PRO A 353 2.78 -4.51 -8.29
CA PRO A 353 2.77 -5.29 -7.08
C PRO A 353 3.56 -6.59 -7.20
N CYS A 354 4.22 -6.92 -6.10
CA CYS A 354 5.06 -8.10 -5.96
C CYS A 354 4.38 -9.12 -5.05
N SER A 355 4.71 -10.39 -5.29
CA SER A 355 4.25 -11.52 -4.46
C SER A 355 5.38 -12.55 -4.38
N GLY A 356 5.35 -13.38 -3.35
CA GLY A 356 6.41 -14.34 -3.08
C GLY A 356 6.72 -14.51 -1.60
N THR A 357 7.71 -15.33 -1.29
CA THR A 357 8.12 -15.63 0.08
C THR A 357 9.06 -14.56 0.62
N ILE A 358 8.90 -14.22 1.90
CA ILE A 358 9.77 -13.28 2.60
C ILE A 358 11.00 -14.05 3.11
N ASN A 359 12.09 -14.02 2.34
CA ASN A 359 13.34 -14.69 2.67
C ASN A 359 14.09 -14.02 3.84
N GLY A 360 13.88 -12.72 4.03
CA GLY A 360 14.41 -11.97 5.17
C GLY A 360 13.52 -10.79 5.50
N LEU A 361 13.25 -10.58 6.79
CA LEU A 361 12.52 -9.42 7.29
C LEU A 361 13.17 -8.91 8.57
N TYR A 362 13.74 -7.72 8.50
CA TYR A 362 14.37 -7.05 9.62
C TYR A 362 13.73 -5.68 9.75
N ILE A 363 13.08 -5.43 10.88
CA ILE A 363 12.32 -4.21 11.14
C ILE A 363 13.04 -3.37 12.20
N PRO A 364 12.88 -2.03 12.19
CA PRO A 364 13.43 -1.19 13.25
C PRO A 364 12.90 -1.59 14.62
N VAL A 365 13.69 -1.33 15.65
CA VAL A 365 13.32 -1.63 17.04
C VAL A 365 12.12 -0.76 17.43
N GLN A 366 11.04 -1.41 17.86
CA GLN A 366 9.86 -0.70 18.35
C GLN A 366 10.16 0.01 19.67
N SER A 367 9.63 1.22 19.83
CA SER A 367 9.79 2.09 21.00
C SER A 367 8.57 3.01 21.13
N GLU A 368 8.57 3.92 22.11
CA GLU A 368 7.53 4.95 22.20
C GLU A 368 7.49 5.88 20.96
N TYR A 369 8.59 5.99 20.22
CA TYR A 369 8.69 6.86 19.03
C TYR A 369 8.65 6.12 17.70
N VAL A 370 8.70 4.77 17.70
CA VAL A 370 8.71 3.95 16.49
C VAL A 370 7.78 2.76 16.70
N ARG A 371 6.73 2.70 15.90
CA ARG A 371 5.70 1.66 15.94
C ARG A 371 5.64 0.98 14.57
N ILE A 372 5.52 -0.34 14.59
CA ILE A 372 5.29 -1.15 13.38
C ILE A 372 3.98 -1.90 13.55
N ASP A 373 3.02 -1.61 12.68
CA ASP A 373 1.82 -2.43 12.55
C ASP A 373 1.98 -3.34 11.32
N THR A 374 2.07 -4.65 11.56
CA THR A 374 2.28 -5.66 10.51
C THR A 374 1.49 -6.94 10.80
N GLY A 375 1.12 -7.65 9.74
CA GLY A 375 0.43 -8.94 9.78
C GLY A 375 1.25 -10.09 9.18
N ILE A 376 2.55 -9.87 8.97
CA ILE A 376 3.46 -10.82 8.30
C ILE A 376 4.74 -11.00 9.10
N MET A 377 5.43 -12.11 8.87
CA MET A 377 6.75 -12.42 9.43
C MET A 377 7.68 -12.99 8.35
N GLN A 378 8.97 -13.06 8.67
CA GLN A 378 9.92 -13.80 7.84
C GLN A 378 9.42 -15.24 7.62
N GLY A 379 9.48 -15.69 6.37
CA GLY A 379 9.00 -17.01 5.93
C GLY A 379 7.52 -17.03 5.50
N ASP A 380 6.73 -15.99 5.78
CA ASP A 380 5.38 -15.89 5.23
C ASP A 380 5.42 -15.58 3.72
N GLU A 381 4.32 -15.88 3.03
CA GLU A 381 4.12 -15.62 1.60
C GLU A 381 3.19 -14.42 1.40
N ILE A 382 3.60 -13.46 0.58
CA ILE A 382 2.72 -12.41 0.05
C ILE A 382 1.97 -13.00 -1.13
N SER A 383 0.69 -13.29 -0.93
CA SER A 383 -0.19 -13.86 -1.93
C SER A 383 -0.72 -12.82 -2.93
N PRO A 384 -0.94 -13.16 -4.21
CA PRO A 384 -1.53 -12.25 -5.19
C PRO A 384 -3.03 -11.97 -4.98
N PHE A 385 -3.71 -12.66 -4.05
CA PHE A 385 -5.17 -12.52 -3.84
C PHE A 385 -5.57 -11.27 -3.04
N TYR A 386 -4.63 -10.62 -2.36
CA TYR A 386 -4.92 -9.56 -1.39
C TYR A 386 -4.10 -8.30 -1.62
N ASP A 387 -4.30 -7.31 -0.77
CA ASP A 387 -3.57 -6.05 -0.78
C ASP A 387 -2.05 -6.26 -0.51
N PRO A 388 -1.15 -5.56 -1.24
CA PRO A 388 0.30 -5.74 -1.12
C PRO A 388 0.93 -5.09 0.12
N MET A 389 0.15 -4.46 1.00
CA MET A 389 0.69 -3.79 2.17
C MET A 389 1.31 -4.78 3.16
N ILE A 390 2.60 -4.58 3.41
CA ILE A 390 3.48 -5.41 4.24
C ILE A 390 3.38 -4.95 5.71
N ALA A 391 3.49 -3.63 5.90
CA ALA A 391 3.52 -3.02 7.21
C ALA A 391 3.19 -1.53 7.10
N LYS A 392 2.79 -0.96 8.22
CA LYS A 392 2.75 0.47 8.46
C LYS A 392 3.90 0.81 9.39
N LEU A 393 4.82 1.65 8.93
CA LEU A 393 5.91 2.18 9.74
C LEU A 393 5.51 3.55 10.26
N ILE A 394 5.30 3.65 11.56
CA ILE A 394 4.84 4.86 12.22
C ILE A 394 5.93 5.40 13.12
N VAL A 395 6.17 6.70 13.04
CA VAL A 395 7.10 7.39 13.91
C VAL A 395 6.45 8.60 14.54
N HIS A 396 6.93 8.98 15.72
CA HIS A 396 6.48 10.17 16.45
C HIS A 396 7.68 10.89 17.04
N ASP A 397 7.56 12.20 17.17
CA ASP A 397 8.54 13.02 17.89
C ASP A 397 7.94 14.39 18.28
N ASP A 398 8.67 15.18 19.05
CA ASP A 398 8.23 16.49 19.56
C ASP A 398 8.01 17.53 18.45
N SER A 399 8.62 17.32 17.27
CA SER A 399 8.51 18.22 16.13
C SER A 399 8.50 17.46 14.82
N ARG A 400 7.88 18.06 13.79
CA ARG A 400 7.85 17.52 12.42
C ARG A 400 9.24 17.17 11.89
N GLU A 401 10.23 18.03 12.11
CA GLU A 401 11.60 17.81 11.63
C GLU A 401 12.23 16.56 12.26
N GLN A 402 12.09 16.41 13.59
CA GLN A 402 12.62 15.24 14.30
C GLN A 402 11.89 13.96 13.92
N ALA A 403 10.55 14.01 13.81
CA ALA A 403 9.74 12.89 13.36
C ALA A 403 10.12 12.46 11.93
N LEU A 404 10.39 13.40 11.02
CA LEU A 404 10.81 13.09 9.65
C LEU A 404 12.23 12.50 9.60
N ALA A 405 13.17 13.03 10.41
CA ALA A 405 14.51 12.46 10.55
C ALA A 405 14.47 11.02 11.12
N ARG A 406 13.55 10.78 12.06
CA ARG A 406 13.26 9.46 12.61
C ARG A 406 12.67 8.52 11.57
N LEU A 407 11.72 8.99 10.76
CA LEU A 407 11.15 8.21 9.65
C LEU A 407 12.25 7.74 8.70
N SER A 408 13.12 8.67 8.27
CA SER A 408 14.27 8.35 7.42
C SER A 408 15.16 7.28 8.05
N THR A 409 15.49 7.42 9.33
CA THR A 409 16.34 6.45 10.04
C THR A 409 15.67 5.08 10.19
N ALA A 410 14.37 5.05 10.46
CA ALA A 410 13.60 3.81 10.59
C ALA A 410 13.47 3.07 9.24
N LEU A 411 13.31 3.81 8.13
CA LEU A 411 13.32 3.25 6.78
C LEU A 411 14.70 2.66 6.40
N GLU A 412 15.80 3.25 6.87
CA GLU A 412 17.15 2.66 6.70
C GLU A 412 17.39 1.37 7.48
N GLN A 413 16.51 1.06 8.43
CA GLN A 413 16.57 -0.15 9.27
C GLN A 413 15.54 -1.19 8.86
N PHE A 414 14.59 -0.83 8.00
CA PHE A 414 13.59 -1.74 7.46
C PHE A 414 14.18 -2.45 6.25
N HIS A 415 14.47 -3.73 6.38
CA HIS A 415 15.06 -4.54 5.33
C HIS A 415 14.17 -5.74 5.02
N LEU A 416 13.90 -5.91 3.73
CA LEU A 416 13.13 -7.02 3.19
C LEU A 416 13.91 -7.69 2.06
N ALA A 417 13.91 -9.02 2.04
CA ALA A 417 14.44 -9.84 0.96
C ALA A 417 13.38 -10.85 0.49
N GLY A 418 13.37 -11.10 -0.82
CA GLY A 418 12.50 -12.05 -1.49
C GLY A 418 11.81 -11.47 -2.72
N PHE A 419 11.47 -10.18 -2.67
CA PHE A 419 10.84 -9.44 -3.77
C PHE A 419 11.08 -7.93 -3.61
N SER A 420 10.78 -7.14 -4.65
CA SER A 420 10.89 -5.67 -4.59
C SER A 420 9.87 -5.06 -3.63
N CYS A 421 10.28 -4.02 -2.90
CA CYS A 421 9.41 -3.23 -2.03
C CYS A 421 9.68 -1.73 -2.19
N ASN A 422 8.77 -0.90 -1.70
CA ASN A 422 8.85 0.56 -1.86
C ASN A 422 9.71 1.29 -0.82
N VAL A 423 10.46 0.60 0.05
CA VAL A 423 11.24 1.23 1.14
C VAL A 423 12.24 2.27 0.64
N SER A 424 12.98 1.99 -0.43
CA SER A 424 13.95 2.94 -1.00
C SER A 424 13.27 4.19 -1.57
N PHE A 425 12.09 4.02 -2.18
CA PHE A 425 11.27 5.11 -2.69
C PHE A 425 10.78 6.00 -1.53
N LEU A 426 10.23 5.38 -0.47
CA LEU A 426 9.76 6.07 0.74
C LEU A 426 10.89 6.85 1.43
N HIS A 427 12.10 6.28 1.50
CA HIS A 427 13.26 6.96 2.08
C HIS A 427 13.67 8.18 1.26
N THR A 428 13.66 8.07 -0.07
CA THR A 428 13.95 9.18 -0.97
C THR A 428 12.89 10.28 -0.84
N LEU A 429 11.61 9.89 -0.77
CA LEU A 429 10.48 10.78 -0.59
C LEU A 429 10.56 11.54 0.75
N ALA A 430 10.80 10.84 1.87
CA ALA A 430 10.98 11.42 3.19
C ALA A 430 12.17 12.40 3.25
N ASN A 431 13.19 12.18 2.41
CA ASN A 431 14.38 13.03 2.33
C ASN A 431 14.29 14.18 1.32
N HIS A 432 13.23 14.23 0.51
CA HIS A 432 13.09 15.24 -0.53
C HIS A 432 12.98 16.66 0.04
N ALA A 433 13.71 17.61 -0.55
CA ALA A 433 13.80 18.98 -0.02
C ALA A 433 12.43 19.67 0.10
N THR A 434 11.57 19.53 -0.92
CA THR A 434 10.21 20.09 -0.91
C THR A 434 9.36 19.55 0.25
N PHE A 435 9.42 18.25 0.52
CA PHE A 435 8.64 17.64 1.60
C PHE A 435 9.20 17.99 2.99
N LYS A 436 10.52 18.11 3.11
CA LYS A 436 11.16 18.63 4.33
C LYS A 436 10.72 20.06 4.65
N GLN A 437 10.55 20.90 3.64
CA GLN A 437 10.17 22.30 3.80
C GLN A 437 8.68 22.51 4.12
N GLY A 438 7.79 21.59 3.75
CA GLY A 438 6.36 21.74 4.03
C GLY A 438 5.48 20.63 3.49
N ALA A 439 4.21 20.98 3.22
CA ALA A 439 3.20 20.08 2.71
C ALA A 439 3.08 20.21 1.17
N PRO A 440 3.56 19.23 0.39
CA PRO A 440 3.32 19.19 -1.04
C PRO A 440 1.85 18.92 -1.36
N ASP A 441 1.41 19.27 -2.57
CA ASP A 441 0.08 18.93 -3.07
C ASP A 441 -0.01 17.50 -3.60
N THR A 442 -1.23 17.08 -3.93
CA THR A 442 -1.56 15.72 -4.36
C THR A 442 -0.91 15.24 -5.66
N HIS A 443 -0.31 16.12 -6.46
CA HIS A 443 0.40 15.76 -7.70
C HIS A 443 1.90 15.56 -7.50
N PHE A 444 2.42 15.84 -6.29
CA PHE A 444 3.86 15.92 -6.06
C PHE A 444 4.65 14.66 -6.43
N ILE A 445 4.13 13.47 -6.08
CA ILE A 445 4.82 12.21 -6.42
C ILE A 445 4.92 12.04 -7.95
N GLU A 446 3.85 12.37 -8.68
CA GLU A 446 3.82 12.31 -10.14
C GLU A 446 4.76 13.35 -10.76
N GLU A 447 4.77 14.58 -10.25
CA GLU A 447 5.64 15.66 -10.73
C GLU A 447 7.14 15.38 -10.51
N GLN A 448 7.50 14.72 -9.39
CA GLN A 448 8.91 14.42 -9.10
C GLN A 448 9.41 13.19 -9.87
N GLY A 449 8.53 12.25 -10.25
CA GLY A 449 8.84 11.11 -11.12
C GLY A 449 10.18 10.43 -10.81
N ASP A 450 11.06 10.42 -11.80
CA ASP A 450 12.40 9.79 -11.75
C ASP A 450 13.28 10.28 -10.59
N ALA A 451 13.07 11.49 -10.07
CA ALA A 451 13.87 12.01 -8.96
C ALA A 451 13.68 11.18 -7.69
N LEU A 452 12.49 10.60 -7.48
CA LEU A 452 12.18 9.74 -6.35
C LEU A 452 12.70 8.30 -6.50
N LEU A 453 13.10 7.92 -7.72
CA LEU A 453 13.67 6.61 -8.06
C LEU A 453 15.21 6.61 -8.10
N LYS A 454 15.84 7.78 -7.89
CA LYS A 454 17.30 7.90 -7.94
C LYS A 454 17.98 7.10 -6.83
N VAL A 455 18.78 6.12 -7.24
CA VAL A 455 19.64 5.36 -6.34
C VAL A 455 20.89 6.16 -5.98
N ASN A 456 21.21 6.20 -4.69
CA ASN A 456 22.47 6.76 -4.21
C ASN A 456 23.63 5.86 -4.67
N GLN A 457 24.48 6.39 -5.55
CA GLN A 457 25.60 5.66 -6.15
C GLN A 457 26.62 5.15 -5.13
N GLN A 458 26.85 5.89 -4.04
CA GLN A 458 27.72 5.44 -2.97
C GLN A 458 27.14 4.20 -2.26
N HIS A 459 25.82 4.19 -2.01
CA HIS A 459 25.14 3.04 -1.42
C HIS A 459 25.12 1.85 -2.38
N ALA A 460 24.98 2.07 -3.69
CA ALA A 460 25.05 1.01 -4.69
C ALA A 460 26.43 0.34 -4.72
N VAL A 461 27.51 1.14 -4.71
CA VAL A 461 28.89 0.63 -4.64
C VAL A 461 29.11 -0.13 -3.32
N SER A 462 28.70 0.42 -2.17
CA SER A 462 28.78 -0.29 -0.89
C SER A 462 28.01 -1.61 -0.90
N SER A 463 26.84 -1.66 -1.55
CA SER A 463 26.05 -2.90 -1.68
C SER A 463 26.75 -3.95 -2.51
N ARG A 464 27.39 -3.57 -3.64
CA ARG A 464 28.25 -4.48 -4.44
C ARG A 464 29.40 -5.05 -3.62
N ILE A 465 30.07 -4.21 -2.83
CA ILE A 465 31.18 -4.62 -1.96
C ILE A 465 30.68 -5.57 -0.85
N ILE A 466 29.52 -5.28 -0.23
CA ILE A 466 28.90 -6.14 0.78
C ILE A 466 28.50 -7.49 0.18
N ALA A 467 27.94 -7.52 -1.03
CA ALA A 467 27.60 -8.75 -1.73
C ALA A 467 28.84 -9.61 -2.00
N ALA A 468 29.91 -9.01 -2.53
CA ALA A 468 31.18 -9.67 -2.75
C ALA A 468 31.77 -10.21 -1.45
N PHE A 469 31.78 -9.40 -0.39
CA PHE A 469 32.24 -9.81 0.94
C PHE A 469 31.43 -10.99 1.50
N SER A 470 30.10 -11.00 1.28
CA SER A 470 29.23 -12.11 1.65
C SER A 470 29.58 -13.39 0.92
N TYR A 471 29.71 -13.32 -0.40
CA TYR A 471 30.12 -14.46 -1.23
C TYR A 471 31.46 -15.05 -0.76
N LEU A 472 32.49 -14.20 -0.63
CA LEU A 472 33.83 -14.61 -0.23
C LEU A 472 33.86 -15.21 1.18
N THR A 473 33.10 -14.64 2.12
CA THR A 473 33.00 -15.19 3.48
C THR A 473 32.26 -16.53 3.51
N GLY A 474 31.29 -16.73 2.61
CA GLY A 474 30.60 -18.01 2.40
C GLY A 474 31.54 -19.13 1.97
N LEU A 475 32.48 -18.85 1.06
CA LEU A 475 33.49 -19.84 0.62
C LEU A 475 34.35 -20.36 1.78
N ASN A 476 34.70 -19.49 2.73
CA ASN A 476 35.52 -19.86 3.89
C ASN A 476 34.73 -20.53 5.03
N ARG A 477 33.39 -20.45 5.01
CA ARG A 477 32.50 -20.99 6.06
C ARG A 477 32.01 -22.39 5.83
N GLN A 478 32.01 -22.86 4.58
CA GLN A 478 31.78 -24.27 4.30
C GLN A 478 32.92 -25.03 4.96
N GLY A 479 32.69 -25.62 6.14
CA GLY A 479 33.70 -26.36 6.90
C GLY A 479 34.28 -27.47 6.04
N THR A 480 35.39 -27.19 5.37
CA THR A 480 35.91 -28.04 4.33
C THR A 480 36.59 -29.24 4.97
N GLN A 481 36.03 -30.44 4.84
CA GLN A 481 36.74 -31.67 5.20
C GLN A 481 37.95 -31.93 4.29
N ASN A 482 38.02 -31.25 3.15
CA ASN A 482 39.05 -31.40 2.13
C ASN A 482 39.86 -30.10 1.96
N ALA A 483 41.20 -30.22 1.92
CA ALA A 483 42.10 -29.09 1.71
C ALA A 483 41.83 -28.34 0.40
N TRP A 484 41.31 -29.01 -0.64
CA TRP A 484 41.04 -28.38 -1.94
C TRP A 484 39.92 -27.34 -1.89
N ASP A 485 38.94 -27.53 -1.01
CA ASP A 485 37.82 -26.59 -0.88
C ASP A 485 38.26 -25.31 -0.11
N SER A 486 39.34 -25.40 0.70
CA SER A 486 39.92 -24.27 1.44
C SER A 486 40.86 -23.39 0.61
N LEU A 487 41.15 -23.80 -0.63
CA LEU A 487 42.12 -23.16 -1.53
C LEU A 487 41.46 -22.20 -2.53
N ALA A 488 40.41 -21.48 -2.12
CA ALA A 488 39.74 -20.50 -2.97
C ALA A 488 40.73 -19.48 -3.56
N GLY A 489 40.78 -19.39 -4.88
CA GLY A 489 41.68 -18.49 -5.60
C GLY A 489 43.17 -18.86 -5.58
N PHE A 490 43.55 -20.05 -5.05
CA PHE A 490 44.95 -20.46 -4.91
C PHE A 490 45.73 -20.43 -6.24
N LYS A 491 46.91 -19.80 -6.20
CA LYS A 491 47.90 -19.81 -7.29
C LYS A 491 49.29 -20.03 -6.68
N LEU A 492 50.13 -20.83 -7.34
CA LEU A 492 51.42 -21.23 -6.79
C LEU A 492 52.45 -20.09 -6.73
N ASN A 493 52.43 -19.17 -7.70
CA ASN A 493 53.43 -18.11 -7.91
C ASN A 493 52.82 -16.72 -8.11
N ALA A 494 51.60 -16.49 -7.65
CA ALA A 494 50.89 -15.23 -7.78
C ALA A 494 49.93 -15.04 -6.60
N GLU A 495 49.43 -13.82 -6.41
CA GLU A 495 48.40 -13.56 -5.41
C GLU A 495 47.14 -14.39 -5.70
N ALA A 496 46.53 -14.88 -4.62
CA ALA A 496 45.32 -15.67 -4.69
C ALA A 496 44.14 -14.76 -5.05
N THR A 497 43.82 -14.70 -6.35
CA THR A 497 42.72 -13.89 -6.89
C THR A 497 41.49 -14.75 -7.08
N ILE A 498 40.37 -14.33 -6.50
CA ILE A 498 39.05 -14.95 -6.62
C ILE A 498 38.21 -14.08 -7.56
N LYS A 499 37.54 -14.69 -8.54
CA LYS A 499 36.51 -14.00 -9.34
C LYS A 499 35.16 -14.22 -8.64
N VAL A 500 34.46 -13.14 -8.33
CA VAL A 500 33.09 -13.23 -7.81
C VAL A 500 32.16 -13.34 -9.03
N PRO A 501 31.39 -14.42 -9.14
CA PRO A 501 30.68 -14.78 -10.37
C PRO A 501 29.35 -14.04 -10.54
N PHE A 502 29.29 -12.72 -10.35
CA PHE A 502 28.05 -11.98 -10.57
C PHE A 502 27.79 -11.69 -12.06
N VAL A 503 26.53 -11.80 -12.50
CA VAL A 503 26.13 -11.73 -13.92
C VAL A 503 26.60 -10.46 -14.62
N ASP A 504 26.33 -9.29 -14.02
CA ASP A 504 26.65 -7.98 -14.61
C ASP A 504 27.75 -7.21 -13.85
N ASN A 505 28.47 -7.90 -12.96
CA ASN A 505 29.40 -7.25 -12.04
C ASN A 505 30.72 -8.02 -11.98
N ALA A 506 31.64 -7.68 -12.88
CA ALA A 506 32.99 -8.22 -12.85
C ALA A 506 33.74 -7.74 -11.60
N ILE A 507 33.70 -8.56 -10.54
CA ILE A 507 34.37 -8.29 -9.28
C ILE A 507 35.48 -9.31 -9.09
N THR A 508 36.67 -8.84 -8.76
CA THR A 508 37.80 -9.70 -8.36
C THR A 508 38.22 -9.37 -6.94
N ALA A 509 38.64 -10.37 -6.18
CA ALA A 509 39.09 -10.16 -4.81
C ALA A 509 40.41 -10.89 -4.54
N THR A 510 41.27 -10.27 -3.75
CA THR A 510 42.50 -10.89 -3.22
C THR A 510 42.34 -11.06 -1.72
N ALA A 511 42.56 -12.28 -1.21
CA ALA A 511 42.47 -12.57 0.22
C ALA A 511 43.72 -12.10 0.98
N HIS A 512 43.53 -11.58 2.19
CA HIS A 512 44.57 -11.19 3.14
C HIS A 512 44.26 -11.79 4.52
N GLN A 513 45.22 -11.75 5.46
CA GLN A 513 45.06 -12.35 6.80
C GLN A 513 43.82 -11.85 7.58
N ALA A 514 43.37 -10.63 7.33
CA ALA A 514 42.28 -9.98 8.07
C ALA A 514 41.06 -9.60 7.21
N GLY A 515 40.98 -10.07 5.95
CA GLY A 515 39.88 -9.72 5.04
C GLY A 515 40.24 -9.84 3.56
N TYR A 516 39.66 -9.00 2.71
CA TYR A 516 39.86 -9.04 1.25
C TYR A 516 40.10 -7.64 0.69
N THR A 517 40.93 -7.55 -0.35
CA THR A 517 40.92 -6.41 -1.28
C THR A 517 40.00 -6.76 -2.44
N VAL A 518 38.86 -6.07 -2.52
CA VAL A 518 37.84 -6.24 -3.57
C VAL A 518 38.03 -5.16 -4.62
N ARG A 519 38.23 -5.56 -5.88
CA ARG A 519 38.38 -4.66 -7.03
C ARG A 519 37.08 -4.62 -7.83
N ILE A 520 36.54 -3.43 -8.00
CA ILE A 520 35.31 -3.13 -8.74
C ILE A 520 35.60 -1.94 -9.65
N ASP A 521 35.32 -2.06 -10.96
CA ASP A 521 35.50 -0.99 -11.95
C ASP A 521 36.89 -0.32 -11.87
N GLU A 522 37.94 -1.14 -11.73
CA GLU A 522 39.35 -0.74 -11.56
C GLU A 522 39.72 -0.04 -10.24
N VAL A 523 38.78 0.07 -9.30
CA VAL A 523 39.01 0.64 -7.96
C VAL A 523 39.12 -0.48 -6.92
N ASP A 524 40.18 -0.42 -6.10
CA ASP A 524 40.43 -1.37 -5.03
C ASP A 524 39.81 -0.89 -3.70
N TYR A 525 39.09 -1.79 -3.03
CA TYR A 525 38.45 -1.57 -1.74
C TYR A 525 38.96 -2.59 -0.73
N THR A 526 39.54 -2.10 0.37
CA THR A 526 39.93 -2.96 1.50
C THR A 526 38.72 -3.28 2.36
N THR A 527 38.48 -4.57 2.61
CA THR A 527 37.32 -5.06 3.35
C THR A 527 37.75 -5.96 4.49
N SER A 528 37.14 -5.79 5.66
CA SER A 528 37.33 -6.67 6.82
C SER A 528 36.08 -6.64 7.69
N GLY A 529 35.65 -7.76 8.26
CA GLY A 529 34.43 -7.77 9.06
C GLY A 529 33.89 -9.17 9.32
N SER A 530 32.60 -9.24 9.65
CA SER A 530 31.90 -10.49 9.91
C SER A 530 30.45 -10.43 9.42
N ILE A 531 29.86 -11.60 9.23
CA ILE A 531 28.44 -11.76 8.93
C ILE A 531 27.87 -12.70 9.97
N ASP A 532 26.91 -12.30 10.80
CA ASP A 532 26.29 -13.20 11.77
C ASP A 532 24.77 -13.14 11.64
N ASN A 533 24.11 -14.30 11.51
CA ASN A 533 22.67 -14.38 11.29
C ASN A 533 22.15 -13.38 10.24
N ASN A 534 22.77 -13.38 9.05
CA ASN A 534 22.53 -12.45 7.94
C ASN A 534 22.88 -10.97 8.19
N LEU A 535 23.25 -10.56 9.40
CA LEU A 535 23.76 -9.21 9.67
C LEU A 535 25.23 -9.11 9.25
N CYS A 536 25.50 -8.34 8.19
CA CYS A 536 26.85 -8.02 7.73
C CYS A 536 27.36 -6.75 8.42
N SER A 537 28.46 -6.86 9.16
CA SER A 537 29.23 -5.73 9.68
C SER A 537 30.61 -5.73 9.03
N VAL A 538 30.78 -4.88 8.02
CA VAL A 538 32.00 -4.79 7.22
C VAL A 538 32.62 -3.40 7.31
N PHE A 539 33.94 -3.34 7.44
CA PHE A 539 34.72 -2.13 7.26
C PHE A 539 35.15 -2.04 5.81
N ILE A 540 34.79 -0.97 5.10
CA ILE A 540 35.19 -0.68 3.72
C ILE A 540 36.12 0.53 3.78
N ASN A 541 37.40 0.34 3.43
CA ASN A 541 38.45 1.37 3.55
C ASN A 541 38.50 2.00 4.96
N GLY A 542 38.29 1.17 5.99
CA GLY A 542 38.29 1.58 7.40
C GLY A 542 36.97 2.17 7.92
N ASN A 543 36.00 2.47 7.06
CA ASN A 543 34.67 2.96 7.48
C ASN A 543 33.74 1.80 7.77
N LYS A 544 32.97 1.85 8.87
CA LYS A 544 32.05 0.78 9.23
C LYS A 544 30.73 0.89 8.46
N HIS A 545 30.32 -0.22 7.85
CA HIS A 545 29.04 -0.40 7.18
C HIS A 545 28.30 -1.58 7.81
N ILE A 546 27.00 -1.41 8.03
CA ILE A 546 26.12 -2.44 8.58
C ILE A 546 24.94 -2.58 7.64
N GLY A 547 24.63 -3.81 7.25
CA GLY A 547 23.48 -4.16 6.41
C GLY A 547 23.11 -5.62 6.61
N HIS A 548 22.04 -6.08 5.98
CA HIS A 548 21.68 -7.49 5.96
C HIS A 548 22.03 -8.11 4.61
N VAL A 549 22.32 -9.39 4.60
CA VAL A 549 22.59 -10.20 3.40
C VAL A 549 21.82 -11.49 3.49
N VAL A 550 21.03 -11.78 2.47
CA VAL A 550 20.33 -13.06 2.32
C VAL A 550 20.90 -13.75 1.10
N THR A 551 21.42 -14.97 1.30
CA THR A 551 22.02 -15.78 0.24
C THR A 551 21.06 -16.90 -0.13
N ALA A 552 20.69 -16.96 -1.40
CA ALA A 552 20.01 -18.09 -2.04
C ALA A 552 21.01 -18.86 -2.91
N ASP A 553 20.58 -19.96 -3.52
CA ASP A 553 21.48 -20.84 -4.28
C ASP A 553 22.21 -20.09 -5.42
N ASN A 554 21.51 -19.21 -6.14
CA ASN A 554 22.03 -18.48 -7.30
C ASN A 554 21.97 -16.96 -7.16
N SER A 555 21.74 -16.41 -5.96
CA SER A 555 21.70 -14.96 -5.77
C SER A 555 22.03 -14.52 -4.35
N ILE A 556 22.51 -13.29 -4.22
CA ILE A 556 22.72 -12.63 -2.93
C ILE A 556 21.91 -11.33 -2.93
N THR A 557 20.93 -11.22 -2.05
CA THR A 557 20.23 -9.96 -1.79
C THR A 557 20.91 -9.21 -0.65
N VAL A 558 21.35 -7.99 -0.92
CA VAL A 558 21.90 -7.05 0.06
C VAL A 558 20.87 -6.00 0.39
N MET A 559 20.65 -5.77 1.68
CA MET A 559 19.87 -4.64 2.18
C MET A 559 20.81 -3.74 2.99
N TYR A 560 21.11 -2.57 2.44
CA TYR A 560 22.04 -1.61 3.03
C TYR A 560 21.43 -0.22 3.01
N LYS A 561 21.24 0.36 4.22
CA LYS A 561 20.38 1.54 4.38
C LYS A 561 18.98 1.21 3.84
N ALA A 562 18.31 2.15 3.18
CA ALA A 562 17.01 1.88 2.55
C ALA A 562 17.11 1.13 1.20
N LEU A 563 18.33 0.85 0.71
CA LEU A 563 18.53 0.20 -0.60
C LEU A 563 18.51 -1.32 -0.47
N GLN A 564 17.70 -1.97 -1.29
CA GLN A 564 17.71 -3.41 -1.53
C GLN A 564 18.27 -3.67 -2.92
N THR A 565 19.22 -4.60 -3.05
CA THR A 565 19.78 -4.99 -4.35
C THR A 565 20.06 -6.49 -4.38
N THR A 566 19.57 -7.17 -5.40
CA THR A 566 19.85 -8.59 -5.64
C THR A 566 20.95 -8.73 -6.67
N PHE A 567 21.93 -9.59 -6.37
CA PHE A 567 23.05 -9.91 -7.25
C PHE A 567 22.95 -11.37 -7.66
N ASP A 568 22.66 -11.62 -8.93
CA ASP A 568 22.61 -12.97 -9.48
C ASP A 568 24.01 -13.52 -9.70
N ILE A 569 24.16 -14.81 -9.40
CA ILE A 569 25.40 -15.56 -9.50
C ILE A 569 25.33 -16.48 -10.72
N PHE A 570 26.34 -16.41 -11.59
CA PHE A 570 26.57 -17.38 -12.64
C PHE A 570 26.78 -18.78 -12.04
N ASP A 571 25.88 -19.71 -12.37
CA ASP A 571 26.15 -21.15 -12.27
C ASP A 571 26.52 -21.69 -13.67
N LYS A 572 27.40 -22.69 -13.73
CA LYS A 572 27.89 -23.31 -14.98
C LYS A 572 26.80 -24.01 -15.81
N HIS A 573 25.56 -24.05 -15.32
CA HIS A 573 24.37 -24.56 -16.01
C HIS A 573 23.51 -23.45 -16.66
N TYR A 574 23.98 -22.20 -16.66
CA TYR A 574 23.30 -21.11 -17.34
C TYR A 574 23.50 -21.24 -18.87
N ILE A 575 22.46 -21.68 -19.57
CA ILE A 575 22.33 -21.48 -21.02
C ILE A 575 21.93 -20.01 -21.17
N SER A 576 22.76 -19.22 -21.85
CA SER A 576 22.52 -17.80 -22.08
C SER A 576 21.18 -17.56 -22.78
N ASP A 577 20.45 -16.52 -22.36
CA ASP A 577 19.29 -15.90 -23.03
C ASP A 577 19.62 -15.28 -24.41
N HIS A 578 20.66 -15.76 -25.08
CA HIS A 578 20.98 -15.39 -26.46
C HIS A 578 20.52 -16.49 -27.41
N GLU A 579 19.21 -16.68 -27.53
CA GLU A 579 18.59 -17.30 -28.72
C GLU A 579 17.08 -16.98 -28.78
N SER A 580 16.75 -15.70 -28.99
CA SER A 580 15.54 -15.19 -29.69
C SER A 580 15.43 -13.68 -29.44
N ASP A 581 15.71 -12.86 -30.45
CA ASP A 581 15.52 -11.39 -30.42
C ASP A 581 14.04 -10.95 -30.35
N ALA A 582 13.09 -11.88 -30.20
CA ALA A 582 11.68 -11.59 -29.91
C ALA A 582 11.44 -11.70 -28.39
N LEU A 583 11.24 -10.57 -27.71
CA LEU A 583 10.80 -10.54 -26.31
C LEU A 583 9.43 -11.27 -26.20
N PRO A 584 9.34 -12.37 -25.45
CA PRO A 584 8.07 -13.05 -25.25
C PRO A 584 7.07 -12.17 -24.50
N LEU A 585 5.76 -12.30 -24.82
CA LEU A 585 4.71 -11.72 -23.99
C LEU A 585 4.58 -12.55 -22.71
N ALA A 586 5.39 -12.22 -21.70
CA ALA A 586 5.41 -12.87 -20.39
C ALA A 586 4.58 -12.11 -19.35
N ALA A 587 4.11 -12.82 -18.32
CA ALA A 587 3.39 -12.26 -17.20
C ALA A 587 4.34 -11.38 -16.36
N PRO A 588 4.09 -10.07 -16.23
CA PRO A 588 4.96 -9.20 -15.45
C PRO A 588 4.82 -9.41 -13.94
N LEU A 589 3.86 -10.24 -13.49
CA LEU A 589 3.52 -10.46 -12.09
C LEU A 589 2.71 -11.76 -11.94
N ASN A 590 2.65 -12.31 -10.72
CA ASN A 590 1.75 -13.43 -10.42
C ASN A 590 0.30 -12.93 -10.41
N GLY A 591 -0.61 -13.59 -11.11
CA GLY A 591 -2.00 -13.15 -11.23
C GLY A 591 -2.92 -14.21 -11.83
N THR A 592 -4.14 -13.81 -12.17
CA THR A 592 -5.12 -14.63 -12.89
C THR A 592 -5.36 -14.03 -14.26
N VAL A 593 -5.34 -14.83 -15.33
CA VAL A 593 -5.72 -14.36 -16.66
C VAL A 593 -7.22 -14.07 -16.66
N VAL A 594 -7.60 -12.82 -16.86
CA VAL A 594 -9.02 -12.40 -16.89
C VAL A 594 -9.60 -12.61 -18.27
N LYS A 595 -8.87 -12.16 -19.29
CA LYS A 595 -9.42 -12.06 -20.63
C LYS A 595 -8.36 -12.08 -21.74
N HIS A 596 -8.66 -12.78 -22.82
CA HIS A 596 -7.93 -12.68 -24.08
C HIS A 596 -8.59 -11.63 -24.97
N LEU A 597 -7.81 -10.66 -25.46
CA LEU A 597 -8.35 -9.50 -26.19
C LEU A 597 -8.27 -9.67 -27.72
N ILE A 598 -7.45 -10.61 -28.21
CA ILE A 598 -7.18 -10.80 -29.63
C ILE A 598 -7.34 -12.29 -29.97
N ASP A 599 -7.94 -12.58 -31.11
CA ASP A 599 -8.08 -13.95 -31.59
C ASP A 599 -6.74 -14.50 -32.10
N VAL A 600 -6.46 -15.76 -31.76
CA VAL A 600 -5.29 -16.49 -32.28
C VAL A 600 -5.30 -16.49 -33.82
N GLY A 601 -4.17 -16.17 -34.42
CA GLY A 601 -3.98 -16.01 -35.86
C GLY A 601 -4.12 -14.57 -36.37
N SER A 602 -4.46 -13.61 -35.50
CA SER A 602 -4.52 -12.20 -35.87
C SER A 602 -3.12 -11.59 -35.96
N THR A 603 -2.91 -10.73 -36.95
CA THR A 603 -1.76 -9.81 -37.00
C THR A 603 -1.94 -8.75 -35.91
N ILE A 604 -0.90 -8.54 -35.11
CA ILE A 604 -0.86 -7.58 -34.01
C ILE A 604 0.29 -6.59 -34.24
N THR A 605 0.07 -5.34 -33.88
CA THR A 605 1.09 -4.29 -33.91
C THR A 605 1.64 -4.08 -32.51
N LYS A 606 2.90 -3.70 -32.38
CA LYS A 606 3.51 -3.30 -31.12
C LYS A 606 2.63 -2.27 -30.41
N GLY A 607 2.28 -2.57 -29.16
CA GLY A 607 1.39 -1.75 -28.34
C GLY A 607 -0.08 -2.18 -28.35
N ASP A 608 -0.50 -3.10 -29.23
CA ASP A 608 -1.86 -3.64 -29.21
C ASP A 608 -2.11 -4.42 -27.92
N ALA A 609 -3.29 -4.24 -27.33
CA ALA A 609 -3.67 -4.92 -26.09
C ALA A 609 -4.00 -6.40 -26.35
N VAL A 610 -3.23 -7.32 -25.77
CA VAL A 610 -3.30 -8.76 -26.09
C VAL A 610 -4.03 -9.56 -25.00
N VAL A 611 -3.71 -9.32 -23.73
CA VAL A 611 -4.26 -10.10 -22.61
C VAL A 611 -4.43 -9.24 -21.37
N ILE A 612 -5.47 -9.51 -20.58
CA ILE A 612 -5.70 -8.86 -19.29
C ILE A 612 -5.42 -9.87 -18.18
N ILE A 613 -4.60 -9.48 -17.21
CA ILE A 613 -4.38 -10.23 -15.97
C ILE A 613 -4.89 -9.44 -14.77
N GLU A 614 -5.50 -10.11 -13.79
CA GLU A 614 -5.89 -9.53 -12.51
C GLU A 614 -4.94 -10.03 -11.42
N ALA A 615 -4.37 -9.09 -10.68
CA ALA A 615 -3.65 -9.39 -9.45
C ALA A 615 -3.90 -8.29 -8.43
N MET A 616 -4.07 -8.69 -7.17
CA MET A 616 -4.20 -7.75 -6.04
C MET A 616 -5.33 -6.72 -6.28
N LYS A 617 -6.45 -7.19 -6.87
CA LYS A 617 -7.64 -6.40 -7.25
C LYS A 617 -7.43 -5.33 -8.33
N MET A 618 -6.30 -5.39 -9.05
CA MET A 618 -6.02 -4.52 -10.18
C MET A 618 -5.90 -5.33 -11.47
N GLU A 619 -6.48 -4.81 -12.55
CA GLU A 619 -6.35 -5.37 -13.89
C GLU A 619 -5.17 -4.71 -14.62
N TYR A 620 -4.33 -5.53 -15.23
CA TYR A 620 -3.21 -5.10 -16.07
C TYR A 620 -3.45 -5.58 -17.49
N THR A 621 -3.52 -4.64 -18.41
CA THR A 621 -3.59 -4.94 -19.84
C THR A 621 -2.18 -5.03 -20.38
N LEU A 622 -1.77 -6.21 -20.85
CA LEU A 622 -0.47 -6.43 -21.45
C LEU A 622 -0.56 -6.21 -22.95
N THR A 623 0.44 -5.49 -23.47
CA THR A 623 0.49 -5.08 -24.87
C THR A 623 1.57 -5.85 -25.63
N ALA A 624 1.38 -5.98 -26.94
CA ALA A 624 2.31 -6.68 -27.82
C ALA A 624 3.69 -5.99 -27.80
N PRO A 625 4.79 -6.73 -27.54
CA PRO A 625 6.13 -6.14 -27.45
C PRO A 625 6.74 -5.78 -28.82
N HIS A 626 6.27 -6.44 -29.88
CA HIS A 626 6.68 -6.25 -31.28
C HIS A 626 5.50 -6.55 -32.22
N ASP A 627 5.65 -6.17 -33.49
CA ASP A 627 4.68 -6.50 -34.55
C ASP A 627 4.80 -8.00 -34.89
N GLY A 628 3.69 -8.69 -35.14
CA GLY A 628 3.74 -10.11 -35.49
C GLY A 628 2.36 -10.76 -35.59
N VAL A 629 2.32 -12.09 -35.56
CA VAL A 629 1.07 -12.87 -35.54
C VAL A 629 0.96 -13.61 -34.22
N LEU A 630 -0.19 -13.45 -33.55
CA LEU A 630 -0.48 -14.17 -32.30
C LEU A 630 -0.70 -15.66 -32.58
N GLN A 631 0.25 -16.52 -32.21
CA GLN A 631 0.18 -17.96 -32.48
C GLN A 631 -0.66 -18.74 -31.46
N SER A 632 -0.57 -18.39 -30.18
CA SER A 632 -1.30 -19.07 -29.12
C SER A 632 -1.23 -18.34 -27.80
N TYR A 633 -2.24 -18.56 -26.95
CA TYR A 633 -2.15 -18.28 -25.52
C TYR A 633 -1.70 -19.53 -24.76
N CYS A 634 -0.80 -19.37 -23.80
CA CYS A 634 -0.27 -20.46 -22.98
C CYS A 634 -1.17 -20.81 -21.79
N PHE A 635 -2.08 -19.91 -21.42
CA PHE A 635 -2.99 -20.03 -20.29
C PHE A 635 -4.40 -19.71 -20.75
N ALA A 636 -5.41 -20.35 -20.15
CA ALA A 636 -6.81 -20.04 -20.40
C ALA A 636 -7.29 -18.90 -19.50
N GLU A 637 -8.38 -18.23 -19.89
CA GLU A 637 -9.10 -17.32 -19.00
C GLU A 637 -9.50 -18.04 -17.70
N GLY A 638 -9.26 -17.40 -16.57
CA GLY A 638 -9.40 -17.94 -15.22
C GLY A 638 -8.18 -18.69 -14.67
N ALA A 639 -7.13 -18.93 -15.47
CA ALA A 639 -5.93 -19.63 -15.01
C ALA A 639 -4.99 -18.72 -14.20
N LEU A 640 -4.37 -19.30 -13.16
CA LEU A 640 -3.32 -18.66 -12.37
C LEU A 640 -1.99 -18.73 -13.12
N VAL A 641 -1.27 -17.61 -13.15
CA VAL A 641 0.02 -17.44 -13.81
C VAL A 641 1.03 -16.88 -12.83
N SER A 642 2.29 -17.31 -12.97
CA SER A 642 3.41 -16.77 -12.21
C SER A 642 4.13 -15.66 -12.97
N HIS A 643 4.83 -14.78 -12.28
CA HIS A 643 5.76 -13.81 -12.84
C HIS A 643 6.77 -14.53 -13.75
N GLY A 644 7.01 -13.96 -14.92
CA GLY A 644 7.85 -14.55 -15.97
C GLY A 644 7.18 -15.67 -16.79
N ALA A 645 5.97 -16.11 -16.44
CA ALA A 645 5.28 -17.14 -17.22
C ALA A 645 4.91 -16.59 -18.60
N LEU A 646 5.26 -17.32 -19.66
CA LEU A 646 4.91 -16.96 -21.02
C LEU A 646 3.39 -16.97 -21.20
N LEU A 647 2.76 -15.83 -21.52
CA LEU A 647 1.30 -15.72 -21.65
C LEU A 647 0.82 -15.95 -23.07
N ALA A 648 1.57 -15.44 -24.04
CA ALA A 648 1.28 -15.67 -25.45
C ALA A 648 2.56 -15.78 -26.28
N ILE A 649 2.46 -16.55 -27.36
CA ILE A 649 3.51 -16.68 -28.36
C ILE A 649 3.15 -15.79 -29.54
N VAL A 650 4.03 -14.85 -29.86
CA VAL A 650 3.93 -13.98 -31.03
C VAL A 650 5.10 -14.34 -31.92
N SER A 651 4.81 -14.66 -33.19
CA SER A 651 5.85 -14.92 -34.19
C SER A 651 5.99 -13.74 -35.12
N ASP A 652 7.23 -13.41 -35.49
CA ASP A 652 7.51 -12.43 -36.53
C ASP A 652 6.90 -12.89 -37.88
N GLU A 653 6.34 -11.96 -38.64
CA GLU A 653 5.83 -12.22 -40.01
C GLU A 653 6.92 -12.73 -40.97
N SER A 654 8.20 -12.70 -40.58
CA SER A 654 9.33 -13.13 -41.41
C SER A 654 9.71 -14.61 -41.28
N ALA A 655 9.09 -15.38 -40.37
CA ALA A 655 9.46 -16.77 -40.10
C ALA A 655 8.57 -17.84 -40.79
N ALA A 656 7.66 -17.44 -41.69
CA ALA A 656 6.67 -18.35 -42.27
C ALA A 656 7.08 -19.03 -43.59
N ASP A 657 8.30 -18.80 -44.11
CA ASP A 657 8.75 -19.30 -45.43
C ASP A 657 10.13 -20.02 -45.40
N GLU A 658 10.39 -20.88 -44.41
CA GLU A 658 11.47 -21.90 -44.50
C GLU A 658 10.98 -23.34 -44.24
#